data_AF-A0A401SIQ3-F1
#
_entry.id   AF-A0A401SIQ3-F1
#
_cell.length_a   1.000
_cell.length_b   1.000
_cell.length_c   1.000
_cell.angle_alpha   90.00
_cell.angle_beta   90.00
_cell.angle_gamma   90.00
#
_symmetry.space_group_name_H-M   'P 1'
#
loop_
_entity.id
_entity.type
_entity.pdbx_description
1 polymer ?
#
loop_
_entity_poly.entity_id
_entity_poly.type
_entity_poly.pdbx_seq_one_letter_code
_entity_poly.pdbx_strand_id
1 'polypeptide(L)'
;SVLPVNTTALNVSWTNLTEDLKLIQVTLENVTKTANQSCSYVIFDGLAKGMNYTVSICIKYVNNTCNTVQQVQSGTTNPSPVASLSVVNRTTESLTINWTGPNDTRVDEYTYNITVTSDTGSSIGTYCTGQDVFQVHGLEPGRRYNLTVMAVTPEGTLSDPKTTGGTTNPTAVSNLSVVKRTTESLTINWTVPPDVRASNYTYNITVTNDAEHFIASYSIAPGQSVFQVSALKPGLRYNLTVKAITPENTLSEPKIIEGITNPSTVSQLFLVNRTTDSLTIKWTAPNDKRAFEYMYNITVKRSTDFFHVTYSTAQKVFQVPDLEPGLRYNLTVKSVTPENITSDPMIMQSTTIPGTVSGIHCSESSGYSILVKWSKPKGNYTGFNISTFDGDHSLHTMTIRKKFKYLVKNLQPGRKYTFHIYTQTGQSYSARITHQCWTQSTPIIIGAVIGSLLGLILIGLLLFFIITKRVPWGKETDPGFSLMSAAPKEFKPIPLSEYEIYFQRKHADADFGFAEEYQSLSTVGINQPLEAALLEDNKGKNRYTNVLPYDASRVKLTAQPESDILDYINANYMPGYRSSNEFIAAQGPLPNTVPDFWRMVWEQKTDVIVMLTNCTEGGRIKCEHYWPLDYTPCTYGNITVTVSSETILSEWTLRDFNIKQAGSSEIRSVSHFHFTAWPDHGVPKTTEKLIAFHKILRNQLDRRNRGLPIVHCSAGVGRTGTLIALDYLLQQMEQEGVIDVYGIVRKMRQNRPLMVQTELQYIFLHQCMLDTIQQKREPEEAIYENQQDLIYENVSAIHATDSRLI
;
A
#
# COMPACT_ATOMS: atom_id res chain seq x y z
N SER A 1 -40.69 -79.89 -7.48
CA SER A 1 -39.42 -79.48 -6.85
C SER A 1 -39.65 -79.15 -5.39
N VAL A 2 -38.58 -79.01 -4.61
CA VAL A 2 -38.60 -78.38 -3.28
C VAL A 2 -37.81 -77.09 -3.39
N LEU A 3 -38.39 -75.97 -2.97
CA LEU A 3 -37.79 -74.63 -3.05
C LEU A 3 -38.06 -73.86 -1.75
N PRO A 4 -37.15 -73.00 -1.27
CA PRO A 4 -37.43 -72.13 -0.14
C PRO A 4 -38.51 -71.10 -0.45
N VAL A 5 -39.27 -70.74 0.58
CA VAL A 5 -40.20 -69.60 0.59
C VAL A 5 -39.59 -68.42 1.35
N ASN A 6 -38.93 -68.72 2.47
CA ASN A 6 -38.22 -67.79 3.33
C ASN A 6 -37.25 -68.57 4.24
N THR A 7 -36.83 -67.98 5.35
CA THR A 7 -35.87 -68.60 6.28
C THR A 7 -36.43 -69.74 7.14
N THR A 8 -37.75 -69.94 7.21
CA THR A 8 -38.38 -70.99 8.06
C THR A 8 -39.43 -71.82 7.32
N ALA A 9 -39.49 -71.74 5.98
CA ALA A 9 -40.48 -72.43 5.18
C ALA A 9 -39.98 -72.92 3.81
N LEU A 10 -40.45 -74.10 3.42
CA LEU A 10 -40.19 -74.75 2.13
C LEU A 10 -41.50 -74.99 1.37
N ASN A 11 -41.49 -74.76 0.06
CA ASN A 11 -42.57 -75.10 -0.86
C ASN A 11 -42.23 -76.38 -1.62
N VAL A 12 -43.05 -77.42 -1.46
CA VAL A 12 -42.97 -78.67 -2.21
C VAL A 12 -44.04 -78.64 -3.28
N SER A 13 -43.64 -78.70 -4.55
CA SER A 13 -44.54 -78.60 -5.71
C SER A 13 -44.32 -79.73 -6.73
N TRP A 14 -45.33 -80.00 -7.54
CA TRP A 14 -45.35 -81.07 -8.55
C TRP A 14 -46.11 -80.65 -9.81
N THR A 15 -45.78 -81.31 -10.92
CA THR A 15 -46.41 -81.14 -12.23
C THR A 15 -46.67 -82.52 -12.86
N ASN A 16 -47.54 -82.57 -13.87
CA ASN A 16 -47.91 -83.80 -14.60
C ASN A 16 -48.45 -84.93 -13.70
N LEU A 17 -49.53 -84.63 -12.99
CA LEU A 17 -50.36 -85.64 -12.32
C LEU A 17 -51.16 -86.44 -13.36
N THR A 18 -51.17 -87.77 -13.24
CA THR A 18 -52.03 -88.67 -14.02
C THR A 18 -53.48 -88.63 -13.49
N GLU A 19 -54.44 -89.06 -14.33
CA GLU A 19 -55.87 -88.90 -14.02
C GLU A 19 -56.35 -89.82 -12.87
N ASP A 20 -55.73 -90.99 -12.67
CA ASP A 20 -56.08 -91.99 -11.64
C ASP A 20 -55.67 -91.63 -10.18
N LEU A 21 -55.39 -90.35 -9.89
CA LEU A 21 -54.76 -89.90 -8.65
C LEU A 21 -55.73 -89.33 -7.61
N LYS A 22 -55.81 -90.00 -6.46
CA LYS A 22 -56.76 -89.65 -5.38
C LYS A 22 -56.14 -88.83 -4.25
N LEU A 23 -54.88 -89.10 -3.88
CA LEU A 23 -54.19 -88.39 -2.80
C LEU A 23 -52.66 -88.40 -2.98
N ILE A 24 -52.03 -87.26 -2.71
CA ILE A 24 -50.57 -87.13 -2.61
C ILE A 24 -50.24 -86.96 -1.12
N GLN A 25 -49.34 -87.78 -0.60
CA GLN A 25 -48.79 -87.63 0.75
C GLN A 25 -47.35 -87.16 0.65
N VAL A 26 -47.09 -85.99 1.22
CA VAL A 26 -45.76 -85.37 1.28
C VAL A 26 -45.30 -85.42 2.74
N THR A 27 -44.15 -86.05 2.97
CA THR A 27 -43.56 -86.21 4.30
C THR A 27 -42.20 -85.51 4.33
N LEU A 28 -42.07 -84.53 5.20
CA LEU A 28 -40.82 -83.87 5.55
C LEU A 28 -40.46 -84.31 6.96
N GLU A 29 -39.36 -85.04 7.10
CA GLU A 29 -38.96 -85.72 8.36
C GLU A 29 -40.13 -86.52 8.97
N ASN A 30 -40.66 -86.07 10.12
CA ASN A 30 -41.77 -86.70 10.83
C ASN A 30 -43.15 -86.05 10.53
N VAL A 31 -43.19 -84.95 9.76
CA VAL A 31 -44.42 -84.19 9.47
C VAL A 31 -44.95 -84.61 8.10
N THR A 32 -46.17 -85.16 8.07
CA THR A 32 -46.86 -85.50 6.81
C THR A 32 -48.02 -84.55 6.55
N LYS A 33 -48.00 -83.89 5.39
CA LYS A 33 -49.11 -83.08 4.86
C LYS A 33 -49.67 -83.76 3.61
N THR A 34 -50.98 -83.66 3.39
CA THR A 34 -51.69 -84.39 2.32
C THR A 34 -52.42 -83.45 1.37
N ALA A 35 -52.25 -83.65 0.07
CA ALA A 35 -52.85 -82.84 -0.98
C ALA A 35 -53.78 -83.68 -1.87
N ASN A 36 -54.85 -83.05 -2.37
CA ASN A 36 -55.77 -83.65 -3.35
C ASN A 36 -55.33 -83.29 -4.79
N GLN A 37 -56.01 -83.86 -5.78
CA GLN A 37 -55.68 -83.72 -7.20
C GLN A 37 -55.74 -82.26 -7.72
N SER A 38 -56.49 -81.38 -7.06
CA SER A 38 -56.58 -79.94 -7.39
C SER A 38 -55.42 -79.09 -6.83
N CYS A 39 -54.60 -79.62 -5.92
CA CYS A 39 -53.45 -78.90 -5.37
C CYS A 39 -52.16 -79.27 -6.11
N SER A 40 -51.40 -78.27 -6.54
CA SER A 40 -50.09 -78.41 -7.20
C SER A 40 -48.89 -78.27 -6.25
N TYR A 41 -49.13 -77.89 -4.98
CA TYR A 41 -48.08 -77.67 -3.99
C TYR A 41 -48.57 -77.80 -2.54
N VAL A 42 -47.61 -77.90 -1.61
CA VAL A 42 -47.76 -77.83 -0.15
C VAL A 42 -46.59 -77.05 0.44
N ILE A 43 -46.86 -76.14 1.38
CA ILE A 43 -45.82 -75.45 2.16
C ILE A 43 -45.61 -76.15 3.51
N PHE A 44 -44.35 -76.31 3.91
CA PHE A 44 -43.93 -76.65 5.28
C PHE A 44 -43.31 -75.42 5.93
N ASP A 45 -43.57 -75.25 7.22
CA ASP A 45 -43.44 -74.01 7.97
C ASP A 45 -43.01 -74.29 9.41
N GLY A 46 -42.33 -73.32 10.05
CA GLY A 46 -41.72 -73.49 11.37
C GLY A 46 -40.40 -74.29 11.34
N LEU A 47 -39.79 -74.41 10.17
CA LEU A 47 -38.51 -75.09 9.96
C LEU A 47 -37.33 -74.26 10.50
N ALA A 48 -36.21 -74.92 10.79
CA ALA A 48 -34.95 -74.25 11.11
C ALA A 48 -34.32 -73.61 9.85
N LYS A 49 -33.46 -72.63 10.06
CA LYS A 49 -32.96 -71.72 9.02
C LYS A 49 -31.67 -72.23 8.38
N GLY A 50 -31.52 -72.03 7.07
CA GLY A 50 -30.39 -72.56 6.30
C GLY A 50 -30.15 -74.06 6.48
N MET A 51 -31.21 -74.82 6.79
CA MET A 51 -31.18 -76.27 7.03
C MET A 51 -31.74 -77.03 5.83
N ASN A 52 -31.04 -78.08 5.43
CA ASN A 52 -31.39 -78.91 4.29
C ASN A 52 -32.36 -80.03 4.72
N TYR A 53 -33.57 -80.02 4.16
CA TYR A 53 -34.61 -80.98 4.49
C TYR A 53 -34.83 -81.97 3.35
N THR A 54 -34.89 -83.26 3.68
CA THR A 54 -35.24 -84.32 2.74
C THR A 54 -36.73 -84.59 2.78
N VAL A 55 -37.39 -84.44 1.64
CA VAL A 55 -38.82 -84.65 1.46
C VAL A 55 -39.07 -85.95 0.70
N SER A 56 -39.94 -86.80 1.23
CA SER A 56 -40.40 -88.04 0.60
C SER A 56 -41.86 -87.92 0.17
N ILE A 57 -42.20 -88.43 -1.02
CA ILE A 57 -43.56 -88.37 -1.57
C ILE A 57 -44.08 -89.81 -1.82
N CYS A 58 -45.22 -90.20 -1.23
CA CYS A 58 -46.02 -91.32 -1.77
C CYS A 58 -47.24 -90.78 -2.51
N ILE A 59 -47.45 -91.31 -3.71
CA ILE A 59 -48.60 -91.06 -4.56
C ILE A 59 -49.57 -92.24 -4.38
N LYS A 60 -50.84 -91.97 -4.02
CA LYS A 60 -51.87 -93.01 -3.79
C LYS A 60 -52.92 -93.04 -4.90
N TYR A 61 -52.91 -94.16 -5.62
CA TYR A 61 -53.89 -94.54 -6.64
C TYR A 61 -55.13 -95.19 -6.02
N VAL A 62 -56.19 -95.35 -6.83
CA VAL A 62 -57.54 -95.75 -6.39
C VAL A 62 -57.60 -97.04 -5.56
N ASN A 63 -56.74 -98.02 -5.83
CA ASN A 63 -56.74 -99.34 -5.16
C ASN A 63 -56.08 -99.37 -3.76
N ASN A 64 -55.80 -98.21 -3.17
CA ASN A 64 -55.42 -98.02 -1.76
C ASN A 64 -54.06 -98.63 -1.32
N THR A 65 -53.32 -99.27 -2.22
CA THR A 65 -51.92 -99.68 -2.06
C THR A 65 -50.96 -98.53 -2.43
N CYS A 66 -50.01 -98.17 -1.56
CA CYS A 66 -48.84 -97.38 -1.98
C CYS A 66 -47.94 -98.32 -2.82
N ASN A 67 -48.17 -98.39 -4.13
CA ASN A 67 -47.15 -98.86 -5.06
C ASN A 67 -46.15 -97.71 -5.23
N THR A 68 -45.15 -97.69 -4.34
CA THR A 68 -44.39 -96.49 -3.98
C THR A 68 -43.37 -96.10 -5.05
N VAL A 69 -43.72 -95.14 -5.92
CA VAL A 69 -42.71 -94.27 -6.53
C VAL A 69 -42.28 -93.25 -5.48
N GLN A 70 -41.35 -93.66 -4.60
CA GLN A 70 -40.72 -92.73 -3.65
C GLN A 70 -39.81 -91.77 -4.41
N GLN A 71 -40.35 -90.61 -4.81
CA GLN A 71 -39.49 -89.48 -5.13
C GLN A 71 -39.00 -88.87 -3.82
N VAL A 72 -37.68 -88.92 -3.65
CA VAL A 72 -36.94 -88.27 -2.57
C VAL A 72 -36.29 -87.02 -3.15
N GLN A 73 -36.62 -85.86 -2.59
CA GLN A 73 -36.11 -84.57 -3.05
C GLN A 73 -35.67 -83.73 -1.85
N SER A 74 -34.43 -83.23 -1.88
CA SER A 74 -33.93 -82.29 -0.89
C SER A 74 -34.26 -80.85 -1.25
N GLY A 75 -34.30 -79.97 -0.25
CA GLY A 75 -34.30 -78.52 -0.40
C GLY A 75 -33.96 -77.83 0.92
N THR A 76 -33.20 -76.73 0.85
CA THR A 76 -32.74 -75.96 2.02
C THR A 76 -33.61 -74.73 2.23
N THR A 77 -33.95 -74.40 3.48
CA THR A 77 -34.54 -73.10 3.84
C THR A 77 -33.55 -71.97 3.59
N ASN A 78 -34.00 -70.72 3.39
CA ASN A 78 -33.04 -69.61 3.26
C ASN A 78 -32.24 -69.47 4.58
N PRO A 79 -30.92 -69.23 4.53
CA PRO A 79 -30.19 -68.74 5.69
C PRO A 79 -30.63 -67.30 6.01
N SER A 80 -30.49 -66.87 7.26
CA SER A 80 -30.67 -65.48 7.67
C SER A 80 -29.69 -64.57 6.91
N PRO A 81 -30.04 -63.29 6.65
CA PRO A 81 -29.09 -62.32 6.13
C PRO A 81 -27.99 -62.01 7.15
N VAL A 82 -26.80 -61.63 6.66
CA VAL A 82 -25.69 -61.21 7.52
C VAL A 82 -26.04 -59.95 8.33
N ALA A 83 -25.54 -59.88 9.56
CA ALA A 83 -25.72 -58.74 10.45
C ALA A 83 -24.51 -57.79 10.39
N SER A 84 -24.67 -56.57 10.92
CA SER A 84 -23.56 -55.61 11.15
C SER A 84 -22.71 -55.19 9.92
N LEU A 85 -23.15 -55.45 8.69
CA LEU A 85 -22.40 -55.17 7.46
C LEU A 85 -21.94 -53.70 7.34
N SER A 86 -20.63 -53.47 7.37
CA SER A 86 -20.01 -52.13 7.38
C SER A 86 -18.74 -52.04 6.53
N VAL A 87 -18.29 -50.82 6.22
CA VAL A 87 -17.03 -50.54 5.51
C VAL A 87 -15.98 -50.09 6.53
N VAL A 88 -15.01 -50.96 6.83
CA VAL A 88 -14.00 -50.75 7.87
C VAL A 88 -12.71 -50.10 7.38
N ASN A 89 -12.35 -50.28 6.10
CA ASN A 89 -11.18 -49.65 5.51
C ASN A 89 -11.45 -49.26 4.04
N ARG A 90 -10.71 -48.28 3.53
CA ARG A 90 -10.86 -47.72 2.18
C ARG A 90 -9.53 -47.16 1.68
N THR A 91 -9.22 -47.39 0.41
CA THR A 91 -8.14 -46.72 -0.32
C THR A 91 -8.72 -46.02 -1.55
N THR A 92 -7.88 -45.52 -2.45
CA THR A 92 -8.31 -45.02 -3.77
C THR A 92 -8.93 -46.12 -4.64
N GLU A 93 -8.44 -47.35 -4.54
CA GLU A 93 -8.80 -48.45 -5.47
C GLU A 93 -9.44 -49.67 -4.77
N SER A 94 -9.70 -49.59 -3.46
CA SER A 94 -10.26 -50.70 -2.71
C SER A 94 -11.16 -50.31 -1.54
N LEU A 95 -12.07 -51.21 -1.17
CA LEU A 95 -12.95 -51.10 -0.01
C LEU A 95 -12.93 -52.42 0.76
N THR A 96 -12.61 -52.37 2.06
CA THR A 96 -12.72 -53.52 2.96
C THR A 96 -14.05 -53.45 3.71
N ILE A 97 -14.89 -54.46 3.50
CA ILE A 97 -16.14 -54.67 4.24
C ILE A 97 -15.99 -55.77 5.27
N ASN A 98 -16.68 -55.64 6.39
CA ASN A 98 -16.88 -56.70 7.38
C ASN A 98 -18.37 -56.87 7.69
N TRP A 99 -18.73 -58.01 8.26
CA TRP A 99 -20.06 -58.27 8.81
C TRP A 99 -19.92 -59.16 10.05
N THR A 100 -21.05 -59.59 10.58
CA THR A 100 -21.14 -60.71 11.53
C THR A 100 -22.05 -61.77 10.93
N GLY A 101 -21.62 -63.03 10.94
CA GLY A 101 -22.36 -64.17 10.41
C GLY A 101 -23.81 -64.27 10.92
N PRO A 102 -24.71 -64.90 10.15
CA PRO A 102 -26.12 -64.94 10.51
C PRO A 102 -26.38 -65.82 11.75
N ASN A 103 -27.40 -65.45 12.55
CA ASN A 103 -27.79 -66.21 13.74
C ASN A 103 -28.68 -67.43 13.36
N ASP A 104 -28.01 -68.42 12.79
CA ASP A 104 -28.52 -69.71 12.32
C ASP A 104 -27.70 -70.87 12.92
N THR A 105 -28.30 -72.05 13.04
CA THR A 105 -27.70 -73.21 13.73
C THR A 105 -26.52 -73.88 12.99
N ARG A 106 -26.23 -73.46 11.76
CA ARG A 106 -25.25 -74.09 10.85
C ARG A 106 -24.32 -73.06 10.18
N VAL A 107 -24.16 -71.88 10.81
CA VAL A 107 -23.42 -70.74 10.24
C VAL A 107 -21.95 -71.06 9.90
N ASP A 108 -21.30 -71.95 10.65
CA ASP A 108 -19.91 -72.35 10.42
C ASP A 108 -19.69 -73.11 9.09
N GLU A 109 -20.75 -73.60 8.45
CA GLU A 109 -20.71 -74.21 7.11
C GLU A 109 -20.97 -73.21 5.97
N TYR A 110 -21.31 -71.95 6.27
CA TYR A 110 -21.72 -70.99 5.25
C TYR A 110 -20.53 -70.35 4.54
N THR A 111 -20.73 -70.03 3.27
CA THR A 111 -19.89 -69.07 2.54
C THR A 111 -20.69 -67.81 2.26
N TYR A 112 -20.02 -66.76 1.78
CA TYR A 112 -20.64 -65.47 1.50
C TYR A 112 -20.43 -65.08 0.05
N ASN A 113 -21.51 -64.68 -0.61
CA ASN A 113 -21.52 -64.11 -1.95
C ASN A 113 -21.59 -62.59 -1.84
N ILE A 114 -20.57 -61.90 -2.37
CA ILE A 114 -20.47 -60.43 -2.40
C ILE A 114 -20.67 -59.96 -3.84
N THR A 115 -21.73 -59.19 -4.07
CA THR A 115 -21.95 -58.48 -5.34
C THR A 115 -21.65 -56.99 -5.16
N VAL A 116 -20.94 -56.40 -6.11
CA VAL A 116 -20.53 -54.99 -6.06
C VAL A 116 -21.11 -54.26 -7.26
N THR A 117 -21.78 -53.15 -7.00
CA THR A 117 -22.36 -52.27 -8.02
C THR A 117 -21.93 -50.82 -7.81
N SER A 118 -21.77 -50.07 -8.90
CA SER A 118 -21.51 -48.63 -8.84
C SER A 118 -22.75 -47.83 -8.45
N ASP A 119 -22.53 -46.57 -8.10
CA ASP A 119 -23.57 -45.53 -8.05
C ASP A 119 -24.42 -45.39 -9.32
N THR A 120 -23.94 -45.82 -10.49
CA THR A 120 -24.69 -45.87 -11.76
C THR A 120 -25.42 -47.21 -11.99
N GLY A 121 -25.43 -48.12 -11.02
CA GLY A 121 -26.06 -49.44 -11.13
C GLY A 121 -25.28 -50.45 -12.00
N SER A 122 -24.08 -50.09 -12.44
CA SER A 122 -23.20 -50.97 -13.23
C SER A 122 -22.61 -52.04 -12.32
N SER A 123 -22.70 -53.31 -12.70
CA SER A 123 -22.04 -54.40 -11.96
C SER A 123 -20.52 -54.32 -12.15
N ILE A 124 -19.78 -54.39 -11.04
CA ILE A 124 -18.32 -54.34 -11.01
C ILE A 124 -17.73 -55.76 -10.88
N GLY A 125 -18.36 -56.59 -10.05
CA GLY A 125 -17.89 -57.94 -9.78
C GLY A 125 -18.79 -58.71 -8.83
N THR A 126 -18.59 -60.03 -8.82
CA THR A 126 -19.21 -60.98 -7.89
C THR A 126 -18.11 -61.87 -7.33
N TYR A 127 -18.07 -62.04 -6.01
CA TYR A 127 -16.98 -62.69 -5.29
C TYR A 127 -17.53 -63.66 -4.25
N CYS A 128 -16.75 -64.69 -3.90
CA CYS A 128 -17.10 -65.63 -2.84
C CYS A 128 -15.98 -65.72 -1.80
N THR A 129 -16.35 -65.85 -0.52
CA THR A 129 -15.41 -66.00 0.60
C THR A 129 -16.01 -66.88 1.71
N GLY A 130 -15.15 -67.53 2.50
CA GLY A 130 -15.51 -68.25 3.72
C GLY A 130 -15.11 -67.50 4.99
N GLN A 131 -15.07 -66.16 4.95
CA GLN A 131 -14.62 -65.29 6.05
C GLN A 131 -15.54 -64.07 6.18
N ASP A 132 -15.78 -63.60 7.41
CA ASP A 132 -16.65 -62.44 7.73
C ASP A 132 -16.06 -61.06 7.34
N VAL A 133 -15.01 -61.04 6.51
CA VAL A 133 -14.32 -59.86 6.00
C VAL A 133 -13.89 -60.08 4.55
N PHE A 134 -14.00 -59.05 3.72
CA PHE A 134 -13.58 -59.08 2.31
C PHE A 134 -13.07 -57.72 1.84
N GLN A 135 -12.02 -57.71 1.01
CA GLN A 135 -11.52 -56.50 0.36
C GLN A 135 -11.78 -56.56 -1.15
N VAL A 136 -12.59 -55.63 -1.63
CA VAL A 136 -12.84 -55.43 -3.06
C VAL A 136 -11.74 -54.55 -3.62
N HIS A 137 -11.09 -54.98 -4.70
CA HIS A 137 -10.03 -54.25 -5.41
C HIS A 137 -10.45 -53.86 -6.83
N GLY A 138 -9.71 -52.94 -7.46
CA GLY A 138 -9.98 -52.50 -8.84
C GLY A 138 -11.12 -51.48 -8.96
N LEU A 139 -11.35 -50.70 -7.89
CA LEU A 139 -12.35 -49.64 -7.84
C LEU A 139 -11.78 -48.30 -8.35
N GLU A 140 -12.64 -47.40 -8.78
CA GLU A 140 -12.26 -46.05 -9.21
C GLU A 140 -12.14 -45.11 -7.99
N PRO A 141 -11.18 -44.16 -7.96
CA PRO A 141 -11.02 -43.22 -6.85
C PRO A 141 -12.21 -42.27 -6.65
N GLY A 142 -12.47 -41.94 -5.37
CA GLY A 142 -13.52 -41.01 -4.96
C GLY A 142 -14.94 -41.32 -5.46
N ARG A 143 -15.21 -42.60 -5.77
CA ARG A 143 -16.48 -43.09 -6.33
C ARG A 143 -17.24 -43.94 -5.32
N ARG A 144 -18.57 -43.90 -5.41
CA ARG A 144 -19.48 -44.59 -4.50
C ARG A 144 -19.92 -45.94 -5.08
N TYR A 145 -19.93 -46.95 -4.22
CA TYR A 145 -20.30 -48.32 -4.52
C TYR A 145 -21.30 -48.85 -3.50
N ASN A 146 -22.24 -49.67 -3.96
CA ASN A 146 -23.12 -50.46 -3.12
C ASN A 146 -22.56 -51.88 -3.06
N LEU A 147 -22.24 -52.34 -1.85
CA LEU A 147 -21.68 -53.66 -1.59
C LEU A 147 -22.74 -54.51 -0.92
N THR A 148 -23.11 -55.61 -1.56
CA THR A 148 -24.22 -56.47 -1.14
C THR A 148 -23.70 -57.87 -0.82
N VAL A 149 -23.96 -58.34 0.40
CA VAL A 149 -23.55 -59.65 0.91
C VAL A 149 -24.78 -60.53 1.13
N MET A 150 -24.71 -61.78 0.67
CA MET A 150 -25.65 -62.85 0.97
C MET A 150 -24.90 -64.03 1.59
N ALA A 151 -25.47 -64.65 2.62
CA ALA A 151 -25.00 -65.94 3.11
C ALA A 151 -25.43 -67.05 2.14
N VAL A 152 -24.60 -68.07 2.00
CA VAL A 152 -24.76 -69.18 1.06
C VAL A 152 -24.56 -70.49 1.83
N THR A 153 -25.57 -71.35 1.85
CA THR A 153 -25.44 -72.70 2.45
C THR A 153 -24.60 -73.62 1.55
N PRO A 154 -24.09 -74.75 2.07
CA PRO A 154 -23.37 -75.75 1.25
C PRO A 154 -24.17 -76.27 0.04
N GLU A 155 -25.51 -76.18 0.09
CA GLU A 155 -26.39 -76.57 -1.01
C GLU A 155 -26.68 -75.43 -2.00
N GLY A 156 -25.99 -74.29 -1.87
CA GLY A 156 -26.11 -73.13 -2.77
C GLY A 156 -27.32 -72.22 -2.53
N THR A 157 -28.03 -72.37 -1.40
CA THR A 157 -29.20 -71.54 -1.09
C THR A 157 -28.77 -70.19 -0.48
N LEU A 158 -29.33 -69.10 -1.00
CA LEU A 158 -28.96 -67.72 -0.65
C LEU A 158 -29.86 -67.13 0.44
N SER A 159 -29.29 -66.28 1.30
CA SER A 159 -30.05 -65.39 2.18
C SER A 159 -30.69 -64.24 1.40
N ASP A 160 -31.60 -63.51 2.06
CA ASP A 160 -31.94 -62.15 1.62
C ASP A 160 -30.66 -61.28 1.55
N PRO A 161 -30.58 -60.33 0.60
CA PRO A 161 -29.39 -59.49 0.43
C PRO A 161 -29.26 -58.42 1.52
N LYS A 162 -28.08 -58.33 2.15
CA LYS A 162 -27.70 -57.20 3.01
C LYS A 162 -26.80 -56.25 2.23
N THR A 163 -27.20 -54.99 2.09
CA THR A 163 -26.43 -53.97 1.33
C THR A 163 -25.85 -52.91 2.25
N THR A 164 -24.63 -52.44 1.98
CA THR A 164 -24.02 -51.25 2.59
C THR A 164 -23.39 -50.34 1.53
N GLY A 165 -23.21 -49.06 1.84
CA GLY A 165 -22.66 -48.06 0.93
C GLY A 165 -21.23 -47.69 1.28
N GLY A 166 -20.31 -47.83 0.33
CA GLY A 166 -18.91 -47.43 0.47
C GLY A 166 -18.52 -46.32 -0.52
N THR A 167 -17.48 -45.56 -0.20
CA THR A 167 -16.88 -44.59 -1.12
C THR A 167 -15.37 -44.69 -0.95
N THR A 168 -14.66 -44.94 -2.06
CA THR A 168 -13.20 -44.94 -2.12
C THR A 168 -12.66 -43.55 -1.80
N ASN A 169 -11.42 -43.46 -1.31
CA ASN A 169 -10.79 -42.15 -1.12
C ASN A 169 -10.54 -41.49 -2.49
N PRO A 170 -10.66 -40.16 -2.61
CA PRO A 170 -10.28 -39.44 -3.81
C PRO A 170 -8.75 -39.43 -3.97
N THR A 171 -8.27 -39.33 -5.20
CA THR A 171 -6.84 -39.18 -5.50
C THR A 171 -6.33 -37.86 -4.92
N ALA A 172 -5.10 -37.85 -4.40
CA ALA A 172 -4.49 -36.63 -3.88
C ALA A 172 -4.22 -35.59 -4.97
N VAL A 173 -4.29 -34.30 -4.62
CA VAL A 173 -4.01 -33.21 -5.56
C VAL A 173 -2.56 -33.27 -6.06
N SER A 174 -2.36 -33.00 -7.35
CA SER A 174 -1.04 -33.00 -7.99
C SER A 174 -0.56 -31.57 -8.28
N ASN A 175 0.71 -31.39 -8.64
CA ASN A 175 1.32 -30.09 -8.98
C ASN A 175 1.08 -28.94 -7.97
N LEU A 176 0.94 -29.27 -6.68
CA LEU A 176 0.76 -28.29 -5.60
C LEU A 176 1.99 -27.37 -5.52
N SER A 177 1.80 -26.06 -5.75
CA SER A 177 2.90 -25.08 -5.80
C SER A 177 2.51 -23.72 -5.23
N VAL A 178 3.50 -22.93 -4.79
CA VAL A 178 3.32 -21.54 -4.30
C VAL A 178 3.57 -20.56 -5.44
N VAL A 179 2.50 -19.99 -6.01
CA VAL A 179 2.54 -19.13 -7.21
C VAL A 179 2.72 -17.64 -6.92
N LYS A 180 2.33 -17.16 -5.73
CA LYS A 180 2.52 -15.76 -5.31
C LYS A 180 2.81 -15.70 -3.81
N ARG A 181 3.62 -14.72 -3.40
CA ARG A 181 4.08 -14.51 -2.04
C ARG A 181 4.02 -13.03 -1.70
N THR A 182 3.53 -12.70 -0.52
CA THR A 182 3.64 -11.36 0.09
C THR A 182 4.23 -11.49 1.49
N THR A 183 4.32 -10.39 2.24
CA THR A 183 4.71 -10.39 3.66
C THR A 183 3.73 -11.17 4.55
N GLU A 184 2.45 -11.23 4.19
CA GLU A 184 1.36 -11.75 5.04
C GLU A 184 0.49 -12.80 4.34
N SER A 185 0.84 -13.22 3.12
CA SER A 185 0.06 -14.20 2.36
C SER A 185 0.89 -15.07 1.43
N LEU A 186 0.37 -16.28 1.18
CA LEU A 186 0.88 -17.25 0.23
C LEU A 186 -0.29 -17.71 -0.66
N THR A 187 -0.17 -17.49 -1.97
CA THR A 187 -1.11 -18.06 -2.94
C THR A 187 -0.55 -19.39 -3.44
N ILE A 188 -1.31 -20.46 -3.24
CA ILE A 188 -1.03 -21.79 -3.76
C ILE A 188 -1.99 -22.16 -4.89
N ASN A 189 -1.51 -22.97 -5.82
CA ASN A 189 -2.34 -23.66 -6.81
C ASN A 189 -2.08 -25.17 -6.77
N TRP A 190 -2.99 -25.95 -7.34
CA TRP A 190 -2.83 -27.39 -7.56
C TRP A 190 -3.58 -27.82 -8.83
N THR A 191 -3.25 -29.00 -9.33
CA THR A 191 -4.06 -29.70 -10.34
C THR A 191 -5.11 -30.55 -9.62
N VAL A 192 -6.37 -30.38 -10.03
CA VAL A 192 -7.54 -31.14 -9.58
C VAL A 192 -7.29 -32.65 -9.78
N PRO A 193 -7.77 -33.54 -8.87
CA PRO A 193 -7.60 -34.98 -9.04
C PRO A 193 -8.13 -35.49 -10.39
N PRO A 194 -7.51 -36.50 -11.02
CA PRO A 194 -7.95 -37.07 -12.31
C PRO A 194 -9.18 -37.99 -12.18
N ASP A 195 -9.99 -37.81 -11.14
CA ASP A 195 -11.08 -38.70 -10.77
C ASP A 195 -12.37 -38.28 -11.49
N VAL A 196 -13.20 -39.26 -11.89
CA VAL A 196 -14.47 -39.03 -12.64
C VAL A 196 -15.42 -38.05 -11.93
N ARG A 197 -15.34 -37.97 -10.59
CA ARG A 197 -16.19 -37.12 -9.74
C ARG A 197 -15.49 -35.86 -9.21
N ALA A 198 -14.27 -35.54 -9.67
CA ALA A 198 -13.43 -34.49 -9.08
C ALA A 198 -13.98 -33.05 -9.19
N SER A 199 -14.91 -32.79 -10.11
CA SER A 199 -15.67 -31.53 -10.18
C SER A 199 -16.44 -31.23 -8.89
N ASN A 200 -16.81 -32.27 -8.14
CA ASN A 200 -17.69 -32.20 -6.98
C ASN A 200 -16.91 -32.24 -5.65
N TYR A 201 -15.57 -32.25 -5.69
CA TYR A 201 -14.75 -32.30 -4.48
C TYR A 201 -14.54 -30.91 -3.90
N THR A 202 -14.74 -30.77 -2.59
CA THR A 202 -14.19 -29.65 -1.83
C THR A 202 -12.74 -29.94 -1.45
N TYR A 203 -12.01 -28.94 -0.96
CA TYR A 203 -10.65 -29.12 -0.44
C TYR A 203 -10.55 -28.56 0.98
N ASN A 204 -9.83 -29.24 1.86
CA ASN A 204 -9.37 -28.64 3.11
C ASN A 204 -7.89 -28.27 2.97
N ILE A 205 -7.56 -27.03 3.31
CA ILE A 205 -6.18 -26.52 3.37
C ILE A 205 -5.85 -26.26 4.84
N THR A 206 -4.95 -27.06 5.43
CA THR A 206 -4.42 -26.82 6.77
C THR A 206 -3.03 -26.17 6.70
N VAL A 207 -2.79 -25.23 7.63
CA VAL A 207 -1.56 -24.42 7.70
C VAL A 207 -0.88 -24.65 9.04
N THR A 208 0.38 -25.07 9.01
CA THR A 208 1.25 -25.17 10.18
C THR A 208 2.54 -24.36 9.99
N ASN A 209 3.26 -24.09 11.08
CA ASN A 209 4.63 -23.53 11.02
C ASN A 209 5.70 -24.63 11.09
N ASP A 210 6.97 -24.22 11.08
CA ASP A 210 8.16 -25.08 11.16
C ASP A 210 8.23 -25.99 12.41
N ALA A 211 7.44 -25.70 13.45
CA ALA A 211 7.30 -26.51 14.66
C ALA A 211 6.00 -27.33 14.67
N GLU A 212 5.43 -27.57 13.49
CA GLU A 212 4.15 -28.26 13.21
C GLU A 212 2.92 -27.68 13.93
N HIS A 213 3.04 -26.51 14.55
CA HIS A 213 1.94 -25.88 15.27
C HIS A 213 0.88 -25.35 14.30
N PHE A 214 -0.38 -25.73 14.54
CA PHE A 214 -1.54 -25.31 13.77
C PHE A 214 -1.74 -23.79 13.79
N ILE A 215 -2.11 -23.22 12.64
CA ILE A 215 -2.40 -21.80 12.47
C ILE A 215 -3.84 -21.61 11.97
N ALA A 216 -4.21 -22.30 10.89
CA ALA A 216 -5.49 -22.12 10.22
C ALA A 216 -5.92 -23.37 9.44
N SER A 217 -7.22 -23.49 9.17
CA SER A 217 -7.82 -24.46 8.26
C SER A 217 -8.83 -23.73 7.37
N TYR A 218 -8.87 -24.05 6.09
CA TYR A 218 -9.79 -23.43 5.12
C TYR A 218 -10.54 -24.49 4.32
N SER A 219 -11.87 -24.41 4.31
CA SER A 219 -12.74 -25.25 3.47
C SER A 219 -13.03 -24.53 2.15
N ILE A 220 -12.65 -25.17 1.04
CA ILE A 220 -12.65 -24.60 -0.31
C ILE A 220 -13.77 -25.22 -1.13
N ALA A 221 -14.51 -24.38 -1.86
CA ALA A 221 -15.65 -24.79 -2.68
C ALA A 221 -15.24 -25.64 -3.91
N PRO A 222 -16.15 -26.47 -4.47
CA PRO A 222 -15.81 -27.30 -5.62
C PRO A 222 -15.41 -26.51 -6.86
N GLY A 223 -14.61 -27.14 -7.72
CA GLY A 223 -14.08 -26.53 -8.95
C GLY A 223 -12.94 -25.51 -8.75
N GLN A 224 -12.59 -25.13 -7.51
CA GLN A 224 -11.45 -24.25 -7.24
C GLN A 224 -10.12 -25.03 -7.18
N SER A 225 -9.07 -24.43 -7.76
CA SER A 225 -7.72 -25.01 -7.87
C SER A 225 -6.60 -24.04 -7.45
N VAL A 226 -6.97 -22.87 -6.92
CA VAL A 226 -6.08 -21.79 -6.46
C VAL A 226 -6.67 -21.20 -5.18
N PHE A 227 -5.84 -20.95 -4.17
CA PHE A 227 -6.26 -20.29 -2.93
C PHE A 227 -5.16 -19.39 -2.36
N GLN A 228 -5.55 -18.31 -1.68
CA GLN A 228 -4.63 -17.42 -0.97
C GLN A 228 -4.83 -17.54 0.55
N VAL A 229 -3.84 -18.16 1.21
CA VAL A 229 -3.71 -18.13 2.67
C VAL A 229 -3.22 -16.75 3.08
N SER A 230 -3.87 -16.13 4.06
CA SER A 230 -3.63 -14.77 4.55
C SER A 230 -3.43 -14.72 6.07
N ALA A 231 -3.13 -13.54 6.64
CA ALA A 231 -2.78 -13.34 8.04
C ALA A 231 -1.54 -14.13 8.52
N LEU A 232 -0.63 -14.42 7.59
CA LEU A 232 0.71 -14.95 7.88
C LEU A 232 1.63 -13.83 8.37
N LYS A 233 2.85 -14.16 8.81
CA LYS A 233 3.85 -13.20 9.30
C LYS A 233 5.06 -13.15 8.35
N PRO A 234 5.78 -12.03 8.26
CA PRO A 234 6.81 -11.86 7.22
C PRO A 234 8.08 -12.67 7.47
N GLY A 235 8.68 -13.18 6.38
CA GLY A 235 9.90 -13.99 6.37
C GLY A 235 9.85 -15.30 7.16
N LEU A 236 8.65 -15.80 7.48
CA LEU A 236 8.45 -17.10 8.13
C LEU A 236 8.09 -18.19 7.11
N ARG A 237 8.46 -19.42 7.44
CA ARG A 237 8.11 -20.61 6.69
C ARG A 237 6.84 -21.26 7.27
N TYR A 238 6.08 -21.88 6.38
CA TYR A 238 4.77 -22.48 6.61
C TYR A 238 4.63 -23.75 5.78
N ASN A 239 4.05 -24.78 6.37
CA ASN A 239 3.70 -26.02 5.69
C ASN A 239 2.22 -25.97 5.33
N LEU A 240 1.93 -26.01 4.03
CA LEU A 240 0.59 -25.90 3.46
C LEU A 240 0.15 -27.28 2.99
N THR A 241 -0.82 -27.86 3.69
CA THR A 241 -1.33 -29.21 3.42
C THR A 241 -2.71 -29.13 2.78
N VAL A 242 -2.88 -29.74 1.61
CA VAL A 242 -4.16 -29.82 0.88
C VAL A 242 -4.65 -31.26 0.87
N LYS A 243 -5.93 -31.46 1.21
CA LYS A 243 -6.66 -32.72 1.02
C LYS A 243 -7.92 -32.47 0.18
N ALA A 244 -8.16 -33.32 -0.82
CA ALA A 244 -9.44 -33.37 -1.51
C ALA A 244 -10.47 -34.11 -0.66
N ILE A 245 -11.74 -33.72 -0.74
CA ILE A 245 -12.85 -34.30 0.03
C ILE A 245 -14.01 -34.65 -0.90
N THR A 246 -14.53 -35.87 -0.84
CA THR A 246 -15.77 -36.24 -1.56
C THR A 246 -17.01 -35.67 -0.87
N PRO A 247 -18.16 -35.57 -1.57
CA PRO A 247 -19.45 -35.25 -0.93
C PRO A 247 -19.82 -36.19 0.24
N GLU A 248 -19.32 -37.43 0.23
CA GLU A 248 -19.45 -38.42 1.31
C GLU A 248 -18.42 -38.25 2.45
N ASN A 249 -17.68 -37.14 2.49
CA ASN A 249 -16.65 -36.79 3.48
C ASN A 249 -15.46 -37.76 3.56
N THR A 250 -15.16 -38.49 2.47
CA THR A 250 -13.89 -39.25 2.37
C THR A 250 -12.76 -38.33 1.95
N LEU A 251 -11.54 -38.59 2.43
CA LEU A 251 -10.39 -37.71 2.32
C LEU A 251 -9.28 -38.32 1.46
N SER A 252 -8.62 -37.51 0.64
CA SER A 252 -7.38 -37.92 0.00
C SER A 252 -6.23 -38.02 1.00
N GLU A 253 -5.16 -38.68 0.59
CA GLU A 253 -3.85 -38.47 1.21
C GLU A 253 -3.45 -36.99 1.14
N PRO A 254 -2.71 -36.47 2.14
CA PRO A 254 -2.27 -35.08 2.17
C PRO A 254 -1.22 -34.80 1.10
N LYS A 255 -1.40 -33.73 0.32
CA LYS A 255 -0.31 -33.11 -0.44
C LYS A 255 0.20 -31.89 0.32
N ILE A 256 1.50 -31.86 0.60
CA ILE A 256 2.15 -30.78 1.37
C ILE A 256 3.09 -29.99 0.47
N ILE A 257 3.16 -28.67 0.67
CA ILE A 257 4.18 -27.79 0.09
C ILE A 257 4.72 -26.82 1.16
N GLU A 258 6.04 -26.60 1.19
CA GLU A 258 6.64 -25.52 1.98
C GLU A 258 6.45 -24.18 1.28
N GLY A 259 6.07 -23.14 2.03
CA GLY A 259 5.98 -21.77 1.55
C GLY A 259 6.60 -20.79 2.54
N ILE A 260 7.33 -19.81 2.04
CA ILE A 260 7.99 -18.77 2.85
C ILE A 260 7.43 -17.41 2.40
N THR A 261 6.90 -16.63 3.35
CA THR A 261 6.45 -15.25 3.08
C THR A 261 7.63 -14.36 2.74
N ASN A 262 7.39 -13.27 2.00
CA ASN A 262 8.43 -12.28 1.76
C ASN A 262 8.87 -11.67 3.11
N PRO A 263 10.16 -11.42 3.36
CA PRO A 263 10.57 -10.60 4.49
C PRO A 263 10.08 -9.15 4.26
N SER A 264 9.83 -8.43 5.35
CA SER A 264 9.48 -7.03 5.27
C SER A 264 10.62 -6.19 4.70
N THR A 265 10.27 -5.10 4.03
CA THR A 265 11.21 -4.15 3.44
C THR A 265 11.96 -3.38 4.53
N VAL A 266 13.25 -3.07 4.31
CA VAL A 266 14.03 -2.23 5.22
C VAL A 266 13.40 -0.85 5.36
N SER A 267 13.40 -0.30 6.57
CA SER A 267 12.88 1.05 6.85
C SER A 267 14.01 2.06 6.97
N GLN A 268 13.68 3.36 6.94
CA GLN A 268 14.63 4.45 7.23
C GLN A 268 15.96 4.36 6.44
N LEU A 269 15.91 4.09 5.12
CA LEU A 269 17.10 4.17 4.28
C LEU A 269 17.56 5.63 4.15
N PHE A 270 18.77 5.95 4.60
CA PHE A 270 19.37 7.29 4.47
C PHE A 270 20.87 7.26 4.15
N LEU A 271 21.34 8.38 3.59
CA LEU A 271 22.75 8.63 3.30
C LEU A 271 23.46 9.14 4.57
N VAL A 272 24.48 8.42 5.02
CA VAL A 272 25.34 8.78 6.16
C VAL A 272 26.48 9.69 5.72
N ASN A 273 27.14 9.34 4.61
CA ASN A 273 28.30 10.05 4.09
C ASN A 273 28.34 9.98 2.56
N ARG A 274 29.02 10.95 1.94
CA ARG A 274 29.26 11.02 0.49
C ARG A 274 30.65 11.57 0.22
N THR A 275 31.39 10.90 -0.64
CA THR A 275 32.68 11.38 -1.15
C THR A 275 32.58 11.66 -2.65
N THR A 276 33.71 11.87 -3.32
CA THR A 276 33.79 11.93 -4.78
C THR A 276 33.53 10.59 -5.46
N ASP A 277 33.69 9.48 -4.72
CA ASP A 277 33.87 8.13 -5.24
C ASP A 277 33.09 7.05 -4.46
N SER A 278 32.39 7.44 -3.40
CA SER A 278 31.63 6.50 -2.57
C SER A 278 30.39 7.14 -1.93
N LEU A 279 29.43 6.28 -1.60
CA LEU A 279 28.19 6.66 -0.91
C LEU A 279 27.96 5.68 0.25
N THR A 280 28.02 6.19 1.49
CA THR A 280 27.71 5.40 2.69
C THR A 280 26.23 5.53 3.01
N ILE A 281 25.48 4.45 2.87
CA ILE A 281 24.07 4.35 3.23
C ILE A 281 23.86 3.52 4.50
N LYS A 282 22.81 3.84 5.25
CA LYS A 282 22.36 3.12 6.45
C LYS A 282 20.85 2.95 6.38
N TRP A 283 20.35 1.86 6.94
CA TRP A 283 18.92 1.57 7.06
C TRP A 283 18.60 0.95 8.42
N THR A 284 17.32 0.92 8.76
CA THR A 284 16.80 0.19 9.91
C THR A 284 16.28 -1.16 9.42
N ALA A 285 16.71 -2.23 10.10
CA ALA A 285 16.26 -3.59 9.81
C ALA A 285 14.74 -3.71 9.99
N PRO A 286 14.06 -4.65 9.32
CA PRO A 286 12.63 -4.86 9.52
C PRO A 286 12.34 -5.41 10.93
N ASN A 287 11.11 -5.25 11.40
CA ASN A 287 10.67 -5.72 12.71
C ASN A 287 10.22 -7.20 12.70
N ASP A 288 10.66 -7.99 11.71
CA ASP A 288 10.26 -9.39 11.55
C ASP A 288 10.92 -10.27 12.60
N LYS A 289 10.25 -11.36 13.01
CA LYS A 289 10.76 -12.29 14.02
C LYS A 289 12.14 -12.88 13.66
N ARG A 290 12.44 -13.06 12.36
CA ARG A 290 13.71 -13.59 11.84
C ARG A 290 14.67 -12.51 11.31
N ALA A 291 14.41 -11.21 11.54
CA ALA A 291 15.21 -10.12 10.95
C ALA A 291 16.69 -10.07 11.39
N PHE A 292 17.09 -10.86 12.40
CA PHE A 292 18.49 -11.06 12.79
C PHE A 292 19.24 -12.05 11.87
N GLU A 293 18.53 -12.88 11.11
CA GLU A 293 19.08 -13.83 10.13
C GLU A 293 19.26 -13.21 8.72
N TYR A 294 18.69 -12.02 8.48
CA TYR A 294 18.60 -11.47 7.14
C TYR A 294 19.91 -10.85 6.66
N MET A 295 20.25 -11.12 5.39
CA MET A 295 21.17 -10.31 4.62
C MET A 295 20.43 -9.17 3.92
N TYR A 296 21.18 -8.18 3.45
CA TYR A 296 20.69 -7.05 2.68
C TYR A 296 21.39 -7.00 1.33
N ASN A 297 20.61 -7.12 0.24
CA ASN A 297 21.12 -6.94 -1.11
C ASN A 297 21.01 -5.47 -1.50
N ILE A 298 22.15 -4.82 -1.75
CA ILE A 298 22.26 -3.44 -2.22
C ILE A 298 22.55 -3.46 -3.72
N THR A 299 21.56 -3.11 -4.54
CA THR A 299 21.74 -2.87 -5.98
C THR A 299 22.00 -1.38 -6.23
N VAL A 300 23.05 -1.08 -6.98
CA VAL A 300 23.48 0.27 -7.34
C VAL A 300 23.33 0.42 -8.85
N LYS A 301 22.47 1.32 -9.32
CA LYS A 301 22.28 1.60 -10.76
C LYS A 301 22.60 3.06 -11.08
N ARG A 302 23.36 3.32 -12.14
CA ARG A 302 23.61 4.70 -12.59
C ARG A 302 22.41 5.22 -13.38
N SER A 303 22.01 6.47 -13.16
CA SER A 303 20.78 7.01 -13.79
C SER A 303 20.85 7.23 -15.31
N THR A 304 22.01 6.99 -15.95
CA THR A 304 22.29 7.32 -17.35
C THR A 304 22.73 6.14 -18.23
N ASP A 305 23.04 4.98 -17.65
CA ASP A 305 23.74 3.88 -18.34
C ASP A 305 23.34 2.51 -17.78
N PHE A 306 23.72 1.43 -18.47
CA PHE A 306 23.56 0.04 -18.01
C PHE A 306 24.44 -0.36 -16.81
N PHE A 307 25.21 0.58 -16.22
CA PHE A 307 26.00 0.33 -15.01
C PHE A 307 25.07 -0.13 -13.88
N HIS A 308 25.26 -1.38 -13.46
CA HIS A 308 24.65 -1.94 -12.27
C HIS A 308 25.65 -2.82 -11.53
N VAL A 309 25.65 -2.74 -10.20
CA VAL A 309 26.44 -3.61 -9.32
C VAL A 309 25.54 -4.02 -8.14
N THR A 310 25.68 -5.25 -7.66
CA THR A 310 24.96 -5.76 -6.50
C THR A 310 25.93 -6.22 -5.43
N TYR A 311 25.74 -5.77 -4.20
CA TYR A 311 26.49 -6.16 -3.01
C TYR A 311 25.55 -6.86 -2.02
N SER A 312 26.10 -7.72 -1.17
CA SER A 312 25.37 -8.33 -0.04
C SER A 312 26.12 -8.09 1.27
N THR A 313 25.39 -7.85 2.36
CA THR A 313 25.95 -7.69 3.71
C THR A 313 24.91 -8.01 4.78
N ALA A 314 25.35 -8.47 5.95
CA ALA A 314 24.51 -8.54 7.16
C ALA A 314 24.52 -7.22 7.97
N GLN A 315 25.42 -6.29 7.65
CA GLN A 315 25.50 -5.00 8.33
C GLN A 315 24.40 -4.04 7.85
N LYS A 316 23.84 -3.25 8.77
CA LYS A 316 22.75 -2.29 8.51
C LYS A 316 23.26 -0.93 7.94
N VAL A 317 24.53 -0.90 7.56
CA VAL A 317 25.26 0.23 6.97
C VAL A 317 26.24 -0.33 5.94
N PHE A 318 26.38 0.34 4.81
CA PHE A 318 27.26 -0.08 3.72
C PHE A 318 27.83 1.12 2.98
N GLN A 319 29.12 1.10 2.67
CA GLN A 319 29.77 2.07 1.81
C GLN A 319 29.91 1.46 0.41
N VAL A 320 29.15 2.01 -0.55
CA VAL A 320 29.30 1.67 -1.97
C VAL A 320 30.59 2.33 -2.48
N PRO A 321 31.59 1.57 -2.95
CA PRO A 321 32.86 2.09 -3.47
C PRO A 321 32.79 2.38 -4.98
N ASP A 322 33.92 2.83 -5.54
CA ASP A 322 34.24 2.84 -6.98
C ASP A 322 33.24 3.58 -7.89
N LEU A 323 32.59 4.62 -7.36
CA LEU A 323 31.66 5.48 -8.09
C LEU A 323 32.41 6.61 -8.81
N GLU A 324 31.87 7.07 -9.94
CA GLU A 324 32.36 8.28 -10.60
C GLU A 324 31.84 9.57 -9.93
N PRO A 325 32.64 10.66 -9.88
CA PRO A 325 32.26 11.94 -9.26
C PRO A 325 31.11 12.67 -9.96
N GLY A 326 30.24 13.31 -9.19
CA GLY A 326 29.12 14.13 -9.68
C GLY A 326 28.09 13.37 -10.54
N LEU A 327 28.02 12.04 -10.44
CA LEU A 327 27.01 11.22 -11.10
C LEU A 327 25.93 10.78 -10.12
N ARG A 328 24.72 10.58 -10.65
CA ARG A 328 23.54 10.16 -9.87
C ARG A 328 23.37 8.64 -9.94
N TYR A 329 23.12 8.07 -8.77
CA TYR A 329 22.92 6.65 -8.58
C TYR A 329 21.59 6.40 -7.86
N ASN A 330 20.85 5.42 -8.37
CA ASN A 330 19.69 4.83 -7.71
C ASN A 330 20.23 3.66 -6.87
N LEU A 331 20.09 3.77 -5.55
CA LEU A 331 20.48 2.78 -4.57
C LEU A 331 19.21 2.04 -4.13
N THR A 332 19.19 0.72 -4.30
CA THR A 332 18.07 -0.14 -3.92
C THR A 332 18.53 -1.14 -2.88
N VAL A 333 17.85 -1.20 -1.73
CA VAL A 333 18.11 -2.18 -0.66
C VAL A 333 16.90 -3.10 -0.52
N LYS A 334 17.15 -4.42 -0.49
CA LYS A 334 16.17 -5.47 -0.19
C LYS A 334 16.64 -6.29 1.00
N SER A 335 15.73 -6.63 1.91
CA SER A 335 15.94 -7.70 2.90
C SER A 335 15.95 -9.05 2.18
N VAL A 336 16.76 -10.00 2.65
CA VAL A 336 16.90 -11.34 2.07
C VAL A 336 16.96 -12.38 3.18
N THR A 337 16.05 -13.37 3.16
CA THR A 337 16.08 -14.49 4.12
C THR A 337 17.22 -15.46 3.79
N PRO A 338 17.63 -16.36 4.71
CA PRO A 338 18.60 -17.41 4.42
C PRO A 338 18.21 -18.30 3.21
N GLU A 339 16.92 -18.45 2.96
CA GLU A 339 16.35 -19.18 1.82
C GLU A 339 16.27 -18.33 0.52
N ASN A 340 16.99 -17.21 0.48
CA ASN A 340 17.09 -16.26 -0.65
C ASN A 340 15.76 -15.61 -1.07
N ILE A 341 14.78 -15.51 -0.16
CA ILE A 341 13.51 -14.80 -0.42
C ILE A 341 13.72 -13.31 -0.17
N THR A 342 13.42 -12.46 -1.16
CA THR A 342 13.68 -11.01 -1.08
C THR A 342 12.44 -10.19 -0.75
N SER A 343 12.59 -9.13 0.06
CA SER A 343 11.55 -8.12 0.27
C SER A 343 11.25 -7.32 -1.00
N ASP A 344 10.23 -6.46 -0.94
CA ASP A 344 10.10 -5.34 -1.89
C ASP A 344 11.29 -4.36 -1.75
N PRO A 345 11.61 -3.58 -2.80
CA PRO A 345 12.77 -2.69 -2.80
C PRO A 345 12.52 -1.38 -2.02
N MET A 346 13.38 -1.06 -1.06
CA MET A 346 13.55 0.31 -0.58
C MET A 346 14.51 1.05 -1.51
N ILE A 347 14.17 2.25 -1.98
CA ILE A 347 14.93 2.96 -3.02
C ILE A 347 15.30 4.38 -2.57
N MET A 348 16.56 4.76 -2.77
CA MET A 348 17.09 6.12 -2.58
C MET A 348 17.83 6.58 -3.85
N GLN A 349 17.68 7.86 -4.21
CA GLN A 349 18.59 8.49 -5.18
C GLN A 349 19.62 9.34 -4.45
N SER A 350 20.87 9.27 -4.87
CA SER A 350 21.95 10.13 -4.36
C SER A 350 22.92 10.51 -5.47
N THR A 351 23.79 11.49 -5.23
CA THR A 351 24.77 12.00 -6.19
C THR A 351 26.09 12.20 -5.47
N THR A 352 27.17 11.64 -6.04
CA THR A 352 28.54 11.79 -5.53
C THR A 352 28.99 13.26 -5.58
N ILE A 353 29.93 13.63 -4.72
CA ILE A 353 30.55 14.97 -4.76
C ILE A 353 31.28 15.13 -6.12
N PRO A 354 31.19 16.29 -6.81
CA PRO A 354 31.96 16.49 -8.04
C PRO A 354 33.46 16.60 -7.77
N GLY A 355 34.27 16.14 -8.73
CA GLY A 355 35.72 16.27 -8.68
C GLY A 355 36.17 17.73 -8.60
N THR A 356 37.21 17.99 -7.82
CA THR A 356 37.83 19.33 -7.71
C THR A 356 38.50 19.75 -9.01
N VAL A 357 38.59 21.07 -9.22
CA VAL A 357 39.46 21.64 -10.26
C VAL A 357 40.93 21.45 -9.92
N SER A 358 41.78 21.38 -10.93
CA SER A 358 43.23 21.24 -10.81
C SER A 358 43.96 22.16 -11.80
N GLY A 359 45.27 22.33 -11.66
CA GLY A 359 46.08 23.15 -12.57
C GLY A 359 45.61 24.62 -12.67
N ILE A 360 45.12 25.19 -11.56
CA ILE A 360 44.73 26.60 -11.52
C ILE A 360 45.98 27.45 -11.74
N HIS A 361 45.89 28.39 -12.67
CA HIS A 361 46.92 29.37 -12.95
C HIS A 361 46.28 30.69 -13.38
N CYS A 362 46.98 31.80 -13.12
CA CYS A 362 46.60 33.10 -13.65
C CYS A 362 47.46 33.48 -14.85
N SER A 363 46.84 34.20 -15.77
CA SER A 363 47.41 34.65 -17.03
C SER A 363 46.81 36.01 -17.38
N GLU A 364 47.40 36.72 -18.33
CA GLU A 364 46.83 37.98 -18.87
C GLU A 364 46.46 38.98 -17.75
N SER A 365 47.23 38.99 -16.65
CA SER A 365 47.03 39.94 -15.56
C SER A 365 47.43 41.33 -16.02
N SER A 366 46.48 42.25 -15.97
CA SER A 366 46.73 43.69 -16.11
C SER A 366 46.83 44.31 -14.71
N GLY A 367 46.84 45.65 -14.61
CA GLY A 367 46.61 46.30 -13.32
C GLY A 367 45.16 46.17 -12.81
N TYR A 368 44.17 45.99 -13.70
CA TYR A 368 42.75 46.06 -13.36
C TYR A 368 41.97 44.76 -13.61
N SER A 369 42.66 43.70 -14.04
CA SER A 369 42.04 42.41 -14.37
C SER A 369 42.98 41.23 -14.21
N ILE A 370 42.43 40.05 -13.92
CA ILE A 370 43.14 38.75 -13.86
C ILE A 370 42.30 37.71 -14.61
N LEU A 371 42.91 36.99 -15.57
CA LEU A 371 42.30 35.82 -16.20
C LEU A 371 42.78 34.54 -15.50
N VAL A 372 41.91 33.99 -14.66
CA VAL A 372 42.10 32.70 -14.00
C VAL A 372 41.71 31.58 -14.95
N LYS A 373 42.55 30.55 -15.07
CA LYS A 373 42.37 29.35 -15.91
C LYS A 373 42.56 28.09 -15.06
N TRP A 374 41.90 26.98 -15.41
CA TRP A 374 42.04 25.70 -14.72
C TRP A 374 41.79 24.50 -15.64
N SER A 375 42.13 23.30 -15.16
CA SER A 375 41.94 22.04 -15.88
C SER A 375 40.54 21.44 -15.67
N LYS A 376 40.13 20.57 -16.60
CA LYS A 376 38.88 19.81 -16.53
C LYS A 376 38.87 18.89 -15.29
N PRO A 377 37.86 18.97 -14.38
CA PRO A 377 37.73 18.05 -13.25
C PRO A 377 37.29 16.65 -13.72
N LYS A 378 37.51 15.63 -12.87
CA LYS A 378 36.98 14.27 -13.09
C LYS A 378 35.47 14.21 -12.84
N GLY A 379 34.79 13.30 -13.56
CA GLY A 379 33.35 13.06 -13.42
C GLY A 379 32.47 14.12 -14.08
N ASN A 380 31.22 14.20 -13.62
CA ASN A 380 30.18 15.06 -14.20
C ASN A 380 29.92 16.34 -13.38
N TYR A 381 29.68 17.46 -14.08
CA TYR A 381 29.51 18.77 -13.47
C TYR A 381 28.69 19.72 -14.36
N THR A 382 27.95 20.62 -13.74
CA THR A 382 27.13 21.65 -14.40
C THR A 382 27.89 22.96 -14.59
N GLY A 383 28.85 23.28 -13.71
CA GLY A 383 29.64 24.50 -13.80
C GLY A 383 30.68 24.64 -12.69
N PHE A 384 31.18 25.86 -12.53
CA PHE A 384 32.12 26.25 -11.48
C PHE A 384 31.60 27.51 -10.80
N ASN A 385 31.70 27.58 -9.47
CA ASN A 385 31.47 28.80 -8.70
C ASN A 385 32.83 29.38 -8.28
N ILE A 386 33.06 30.67 -8.53
CA ILE A 386 34.30 31.39 -8.27
C ILE A 386 34.00 32.62 -7.42
N SER A 387 34.52 32.67 -6.20
CA SER A 387 34.51 33.85 -5.33
C SER A 387 35.91 34.49 -5.28
N THR A 388 35.98 35.82 -5.37
CA THR A 388 37.24 36.61 -5.37
C THR A 388 37.29 37.54 -4.17
N PHE A 389 38.44 37.61 -3.50
CA PHE A 389 38.66 38.35 -2.26
C PHE A 389 39.91 39.25 -2.32
N ASP A 390 39.82 40.46 -1.73
CA ASP A 390 40.95 41.35 -1.41
C ASP A 390 41.14 41.33 0.11
N GLY A 391 42.19 40.67 0.61
CA GLY A 391 42.25 40.25 2.02
C GLY A 391 41.03 39.37 2.37
N ASP A 392 40.29 39.76 3.41
CA ASP A 392 39.04 39.11 3.83
C ASP A 392 37.79 39.66 3.11
N HIS A 393 37.91 40.76 2.35
CA HIS A 393 36.77 41.42 1.72
C HIS A 393 36.38 40.71 0.42
N SER A 394 35.17 40.13 0.38
CA SER A 394 34.60 39.48 -0.80
C SER A 394 34.20 40.50 -1.86
N LEU A 395 34.93 40.57 -2.97
CA LEU A 395 34.65 41.50 -4.07
C LEU A 395 33.51 41.03 -4.97
N HIS A 396 33.52 39.74 -5.33
CA HIS A 396 32.64 39.22 -6.38
C HIS A 396 32.51 37.70 -6.31
N THR A 397 31.33 37.16 -6.58
CA THR A 397 31.09 35.72 -6.74
C THR A 397 30.33 35.46 -8.03
N MET A 398 30.77 34.47 -8.81
CA MET A 398 30.21 34.16 -10.13
C MET A 398 30.14 32.66 -10.39
N THR A 399 29.01 32.20 -10.91
CA THR A 399 28.82 30.82 -11.38
C THR A 399 28.92 30.75 -12.90
N ILE A 400 29.88 29.99 -13.44
CA ILE A 400 30.07 29.84 -14.89
C ILE A 400 29.78 28.41 -15.36
N ARG A 401 28.95 28.28 -16.40
CA ARG A 401 28.58 26.98 -16.99
C ARG A 401 29.69 26.49 -17.94
N LYS A 402 30.33 25.37 -17.58
CA LYS A 402 31.32 24.59 -18.37
C LYS A 402 32.44 25.39 -19.09
N LYS A 403 32.80 26.58 -18.61
CA LYS A 403 33.97 27.36 -19.05
C LYS A 403 35.13 27.14 -18.08
N PHE A 404 36.32 26.85 -18.58
CA PHE A 404 37.53 26.57 -17.78
C PHE A 404 38.42 27.82 -17.55
N LYS A 405 37.85 29.01 -17.75
CA LYS A 405 38.52 30.29 -17.57
C LYS A 405 37.54 31.39 -17.17
N TYR A 406 37.95 32.32 -16.31
CA TYR A 406 37.17 33.49 -15.90
C TYR A 406 38.04 34.75 -15.80
N LEU A 407 37.59 35.83 -16.45
CA LEU A 407 38.23 37.14 -16.42
C LEU A 407 37.58 37.99 -15.34
N VAL A 408 38.26 38.17 -14.22
CA VAL A 408 37.85 39.15 -13.20
C VAL A 408 38.37 40.52 -13.61
N LYS A 409 37.53 41.55 -13.49
CA LYS A 409 37.79 42.95 -13.84
C LYS A 409 37.59 43.84 -12.61
N ASN A 410 37.88 45.13 -12.76
CA ASN A 410 37.71 46.18 -11.74
C ASN A 410 38.55 45.92 -10.46
N LEU A 411 39.67 45.22 -10.61
CA LEU A 411 40.67 45.01 -9.56
C LEU A 411 41.58 46.24 -9.43
N GLN A 412 42.34 46.35 -8.34
CA GLN A 412 43.34 47.41 -8.15
C GLN A 412 44.73 46.93 -8.58
N PRO A 413 45.61 47.78 -9.14
CA PRO A 413 46.95 47.38 -9.56
C PRO A 413 47.87 47.05 -8.39
N GLY A 414 48.87 46.19 -8.63
CA GLY A 414 49.87 45.78 -7.64
C GLY A 414 49.33 45.03 -6.41
N ARG A 415 48.09 44.54 -6.41
CA ARG A 415 47.45 43.84 -5.28
C ARG A 415 47.38 42.32 -5.48
N LYS A 416 47.30 41.60 -4.36
CA LYS A 416 47.13 40.14 -4.30
C LYS A 416 45.67 39.76 -4.05
N TYR A 417 45.07 39.05 -4.99
CA TYR A 417 43.70 38.57 -4.92
C TYR A 417 43.65 37.06 -4.62
N THR A 418 42.72 36.65 -3.77
CA THR A 418 42.46 35.24 -3.44
C THR A 418 41.21 34.76 -4.16
N PHE A 419 41.32 33.61 -4.84
CA PHE A 419 40.23 32.98 -5.57
C PHE A 419 39.83 31.68 -4.89
N HIS A 420 38.54 31.52 -4.63
CA HIS A 420 37.93 30.29 -4.13
C HIS A 420 37.09 29.67 -5.23
N ILE A 421 37.51 28.51 -5.73
CA ILE A 421 36.85 27.79 -6.82
C ILE A 421 36.23 26.49 -6.31
N TYR A 422 34.98 26.25 -6.69
CA TYR A 422 34.22 25.04 -6.43
C TYR A 422 33.69 24.48 -7.75
N THR A 423 33.88 23.18 -8.01
CA THR A 423 33.11 22.50 -9.06
C THR A 423 31.67 22.29 -8.57
N GLN A 424 30.68 22.53 -9.42
CA GLN A 424 29.26 22.42 -9.06
C GLN A 424 28.55 21.37 -9.91
N THR A 425 27.72 20.54 -9.28
CA THR A 425 26.76 19.62 -9.92
C THR A 425 25.39 19.79 -9.27
N GLY A 426 24.51 20.52 -9.93
CA GLY A 426 23.21 20.90 -9.37
C GLY A 426 23.40 21.74 -8.10
N GLN A 427 22.92 21.24 -6.96
CA GLN A 427 23.11 21.88 -5.64
C GLN A 427 24.35 21.39 -4.86
N SER A 428 25.14 20.44 -5.40
CA SER A 428 26.33 19.91 -4.73
C SER A 428 27.61 20.55 -5.24
N TYR A 429 28.55 20.80 -4.33
CA TYR A 429 29.83 21.45 -4.60
C TYR A 429 31.00 20.53 -4.22
N SER A 430 32.14 20.67 -4.91
CA SER A 430 33.40 20.04 -4.54
C SER A 430 33.97 20.66 -3.25
N ALA A 431 35.05 20.05 -2.72
CA ALA A 431 35.93 20.77 -1.81
C ALA A 431 36.42 22.10 -2.44
N ARG A 432 36.62 23.12 -1.60
CA ARG A 432 37.11 24.44 -2.02
C ARG A 432 38.58 24.34 -2.43
N ILE A 433 38.92 24.80 -3.63
CA ILE A 433 40.32 25.06 -3.99
C ILE A 433 40.60 26.56 -3.85
N THR A 434 41.66 26.91 -3.15
CA THR A 434 42.14 28.28 -2.95
C THR A 434 43.38 28.54 -3.80
N HIS A 435 43.44 29.66 -4.51
CA HIS A 435 44.59 30.10 -5.29
C HIS A 435 44.80 31.61 -5.16
N GLN A 436 46.03 32.12 -5.26
CA GLN A 436 46.35 33.54 -5.11
C GLN A 436 47.13 34.07 -6.32
N CYS A 437 46.73 35.24 -6.82
CA CYS A 437 47.36 35.88 -7.97
C CYS A 437 47.48 37.40 -7.79
N TRP A 438 48.38 38.01 -8.55
CA TRP A 438 48.70 39.43 -8.45
C TRP A 438 48.29 40.18 -9.72
N THR A 439 47.76 41.40 -9.56
CA THR A 439 47.67 42.39 -10.65
C THR A 439 49.03 43.04 -10.88
N GLN A 440 49.31 43.48 -12.10
CA GLN A 440 50.54 44.20 -12.40
C GLN A 440 50.58 45.57 -11.71
N SER A 441 51.77 46.01 -11.29
CA SER A 441 52.00 47.37 -10.76
C SER A 441 52.12 48.44 -11.84
N THR A 442 52.20 48.06 -13.12
CA THR A 442 52.50 48.96 -14.26
C THR A 442 51.66 50.24 -14.31
N PRO A 443 50.33 50.23 -14.08
CA PRO A 443 49.54 51.47 -14.06
C PRO A 443 49.82 52.39 -12.86
N ILE A 444 50.25 51.84 -11.70
CA ILE A 444 50.71 52.68 -10.57
C ILE A 444 52.02 53.36 -10.92
N ILE A 445 52.94 52.66 -11.58
CA ILE A 445 54.23 53.23 -12.03
C ILE A 445 53.99 54.36 -13.03
N ILE A 446 53.14 54.14 -14.04
CA ILE A 446 52.76 55.16 -15.04
C ILE A 446 52.04 56.34 -14.38
N GLY A 447 51.07 56.07 -13.49
CA GLY A 447 50.32 57.11 -12.77
C GLY A 447 51.21 57.96 -11.86
N ALA A 448 52.18 57.36 -11.18
CA ALA A 448 53.16 58.07 -10.36
C ALA A 448 54.05 58.98 -11.21
N VAL A 449 54.59 58.48 -12.33
CA VAL A 449 55.45 59.26 -13.24
C VAL A 449 54.69 60.45 -13.84
N ILE A 450 53.45 60.25 -14.32
CA ILE A 450 52.60 61.32 -14.86
C ILE A 450 52.21 62.30 -13.75
N GLY A 451 51.89 61.82 -12.54
CA GLY A 451 51.59 62.66 -11.38
C GLY A 451 52.77 63.54 -10.96
N SER A 452 54.00 63.01 -10.97
CA SER A 452 55.21 63.80 -10.70
C SER A 452 55.46 64.86 -11.78
N LEU A 453 55.26 64.53 -13.06
CA LEU A 453 55.38 65.49 -14.17
C LEU A 453 54.34 66.61 -14.07
N LEU A 454 53.07 66.28 -13.80
CA LEU A 454 52.01 67.26 -13.59
C LEU A 454 52.23 68.11 -12.34
N GLY A 455 52.75 67.52 -11.25
CA GLY A 455 53.12 68.25 -10.04
C GLY A 455 54.20 69.31 -10.28
N LEU A 456 55.23 68.98 -11.06
CA LEU A 456 56.28 69.93 -11.46
C LEU A 456 55.71 71.07 -12.32
N ILE A 457 54.78 70.78 -13.23
CA ILE A 457 54.07 71.79 -14.03
C ILE A 457 53.21 72.68 -13.13
N LEU A 458 52.48 72.11 -12.16
CA LEU A 458 51.67 72.88 -11.21
C LEU A 458 52.52 73.81 -10.33
N ILE A 459 53.70 73.37 -9.89
CA ILE A 459 54.65 74.20 -9.13
C ILE A 459 55.14 75.39 -9.98
N GLY A 460 55.41 75.18 -11.27
CA GLY A 460 55.74 76.26 -12.21
C GLY A 460 54.60 77.27 -12.38
N LEU A 461 53.35 76.80 -12.49
CA LEU A 461 52.16 77.66 -12.59
C LEU A 461 51.86 78.42 -11.29
N LEU A 462 52.07 77.79 -10.12
CA LEU A 462 51.93 78.44 -8.82
C LEU A 462 52.94 79.57 -8.62
N LEU A 463 54.20 79.38 -9.02
CA LEU A 463 55.22 80.43 -8.98
C LEU A 463 54.86 81.63 -9.87
N PHE A 464 54.22 81.40 -11.02
CA PHE A 464 53.72 82.47 -11.89
C PHE A 464 52.55 83.25 -11.25
N PHE A 465 51.58 82.55 -10.66
CA PHE A 465 50.36 83.17 -10.12
C PHE A 465 50.57 84.01 -8.84
N ILE A 466 51.65 83.80 -8.10
CA ILE A 466 51.96 84.51 -6.84
C ILE A 466 52.32 86.00 -7.06
N ILE A 467 52.67 86.40 -8.28
CA ILE A 467 53.07 87.80 -8.59
C ILE A 467 51.85 88.74 -8.77
N THR A 468 50.66 88.22 -9.12
CA THR A 468 49.46 89.04 -9.43
C THR A 468 48.46 89.14 -8.27
N LYS A 469 48.49 90.29 -7.59
CA LYS A 469 47.70 90.74 -6.41
C LYS A 469 46.24 90.23 -6.20
N ARG A 470 45.99 89.81 -4.95
CA ARG A 470 44.89 90.20 -4.01
C ARG A 470 43.41 89.90 -4.34
N VAL A 471 42.84 88.87 -3.67
CA VAL A 471 41.98 88.95 -2.45
C VAL A 471 40.88 90.03 -2.38
N PRO A 472 39.63 89.81 -1.87
CA PRO A 472 38.98 88.61 -1.28
C PRO A 472 37.70 88.17 -2.09
N TRP A 473 36.64 87.46 -1.65
CA TRP A 473 36.22 86.78 -0.39
C TRP A 473 35.15 85.66 -0.66
N GLY A 474 34.53 85.08 0.39
CA GLY A 474 33.30 84.23 0.31
C GLY A 474 33.31 83.02 1.26
N LYS A 475 32.20 82.74 1.97
CA LYS A 475 31.99 81.55 2.85
C LYS A 475 30.55 81.03 2.67
N GLU A 476 30.38 79.70 2.65
CA GLU A 476 29.25 78.93 3.25
C GLU A 476 29.53 77.41 3.03
N THR A 477 29.81 76.64 4.09
CA THR A 477 28.92 75.80 4.95
C THR A 477 28.59 74.41 4.40
N ASP A 478 28.86 73.38 5.21
CA ASP A 478 28.42 71.99 4.99
C ASP A 478 26.90 71.84 5.13
N PRO A 479 26.28 70.97 4.31
CA PRO A 479 25.09 70.21 4.67
C PRO A 479 25.48 68.75 4.96
N GLY A 480 25.26 68.27 6.19
CA GLY A 480 25.51 66.87 6.55
C GLY A 480 24.61 65.90 5.75
N PHE A 481 25.18 64.78 5.28
CA PHE A 481 24.44 63.79 4.51
C PHE A 481 23.46 63.01 5.40
N SER A 482 22.20 63.46 5.41
CA SER A 482 21.11 62.79 6.12
C SER A 482 20.88 61.37 5.60
N LEU A 483 20.73 60.41 6.51
CA LEU A 483 20.35 59.05 6.17
C LEU A 483 18.88 59.03 5.73
N MET A 484 18.63 59.21 4.43
CA MET A 484 17.28 59.17 3.87
C MET A 484 16.65 57.79 4.06
N SER A 485 15.79 57.69 5.08
CA SER A 485 14.81 56.62 5.20
C SER A 485 13.95 56.58 3.94
N ALA A 486 14.13 55.55 3.12
CA ALA A 486 13.33 55.37 1.91
C ALA A 486 11.88 55.06 2.32
N ALA A 487 10.93 55.87 1.83
CA ALA A 487 9.51 55.58 2.02
C ALA A 487 9.16 54.19 1.42
N PRO A 488 8.20 53.45 2.00
CA PRO A 488 7.83 52.13 1.50
C PRO A 488 7.41 52.19 0.02
N LYS A 489 7.91 51.26 -0.79
CA LYS A 489 7.39 51.04 -2.15
C LYS A 489 5.91 50.63 -2.03
N GLU A 490 5.03 51.44 -2.62
CA GLU A 490 3.59 51.17 -2.66
C GLU A 490 3.27 50.29 -3.88
N PHE A 491 3.02 49.01 -3.63
CA PHE A 491 2.56 48.06 -4.64
C PHE A 491 1.04 48.15 -4.77
N LYS A 492 0.50 47.98 -6.00
CA LYS A 492 -0.90 48.19 -6.34
C LYS A 492 -1.49 46.97 -7.06
N PRO A 493 -2.80 46.70 -6.94
CA PRO A 493 -3.48 45.67 -7.72
C PRO A 493 -3.24 45.83 -9.22
N ILE A 494 -3.07 44.70 -9.93
CA ILE A 494 -2.75 44.67 -11.36
C ILE A 494 -4.00 44.27 -12.17
N PRO A 495 -4.44 45.06 -13.17
CA PRO A 495 -5.55 44.70 -14.05
C PRO A 495 -5.28 43.45 -14.90
N LEU A 496 -6.32 42.66 -15.17
CA LEU A 496 -6.20 41.41 -15.97
C LEU A 496 -5.70 41.64 -17.40
N SER A 497 -5.92 42.82 -17.97
CA SER A 497 -5.39 43.26 -19.27
C SER A 497 -3.88 43.46 -19.28
N GLU A 498 -3.29 43.81 -18.14
CA GLU A 498 -1.86 44.10 -17.98
C GLU A 498 -1.09 42.96 -17.32
N TYR A 499 -1.79 42.00 -16.69
CA TYR A 499 -1.19 41.00 -15.81
C TYR A 499 -0.11 40.14 -16.47
N GLU A 500 -0.29 39.78 -17.74
CA GLU A 500 0.68 39.00 -18.51
C GLU A 500 1.98 39.78 -18.82
N ILE A 501 1.86 41.07 -19.12
CA ILE A 501 3.00 41.97 -19.33
C ILE A 501 3.72 42.24 -18.00
N TYR A 502 2.94 42.43 -16.91
CA TYR A 502 3.47 42.52 -15.56
C TYR A 502 4.25 41.25 -15.18
N PHE A 503 3.70 40.06 -15.44
CA PHE A 503 4.34 38.77 -15.16
C PHE A 503 5.65 38.62 -15.93
N GLN A 504 5.65 38.82 -17.25
CA GLN A 504 6.84 38.71 -18.09
C GLN A 504 7.96 39.66 -17.64
N ARG A 505 7.60 40.91 -17.29
CA ARG A 505 8.54 41.92 -16.75
C ARG A 505 9.08 41.54 -15.36
N LYS A 506 8.33 40.78 -14.57
CA LYS A 506 8.72 40.36 -13.21
C LYS A 506 9.58 39.08 -13.19
N HIS A 507 9.31 38.17 -14.12
CA HIS A 507 10.07 36.94 -14.37
C HIS A 507 11.43 37.20 -15.06
N ALA A 508 11.59 38.38 -15.68
CA ALA A 508 12.82 38.84 -16.32
C ALA A 508 14.04 38.86 -15.36
N ASP A 509 15.24 38.79 -15.96
CA ASP A 509 16.53 38.77 -15.26
C ASP A 509 16.65 37.71 -14.15
N ALA A 510 16.00 36.56 -14.39
CA ALA A 510 15.86 35.43 -13.46
C ALA A 510 15.10 35.81 -12.17
N ASP A 511 13.81 36.13 -12.34
CA ASP A 511 12.85 36.43 -11.27
C ASP A 511 13.18 37.65 -10.39
N PHE A 512 14.14 38.49 -10.78
CA PHE A 512 14.59 39.66 -9.99
C PHE A 512 13.43 40.58 -9.57
N GLY A 513 12.44 40.75 -10.44
CA GLY A 513 11.26 41.58 -10.15
C GLY A 513 10.33 40.99 -9.09
N PHE A 514 10.22 39.66 -9.02
CA PHE A 514 9.47 38.95 -7.96
C PHE A 514 10.30 38.84 -6.67
N ALA A 515 11.62 38.63 -6.78
CA ALA A 515 12.53 38.61 -5.65
C ALA A 515 12.51 39.94 -4.86
N GLU A 516 12.44 41.10 -5.53
CA GLU A 516 12.30 42.40 -4.85
C GLU A 516 10.99 42.51 -4.05
N GLU A 517 9.84 42.15 -4.64
CA GLU A 517 8.54 42.14 -3.96
C GLU A 517 8.51 41.17 -2.78
N TYR A 518 8.98 39.95 -3.01
CA TYR A 518 8.98 38.91 -1.98
C TYR A 518 9.91 39.26 -0.81
N GLN A 519 11.07 39.87 -1.09
CA GLN A 519 12.00 40.35 -0.07
C GLN A 519 11.44 41.53 0.72
N SER A 520 10.66 42.44 0.11
CA SER A 520 10.04 43.55 0.86
C SER A 520 8.93 43.08 1.83
N LEU A 521 8.36 41.90 1.60
CA LEU A 521 7.43 41.24 2.55
C LEU A 521 8.11 40.64 3.80
N SER A 522 9.45 40.64 3.88
CA SER A 522 10.19 39.95 4.97
C SER A 522 10.03 40.59 6.36
N THR A 523 9.72 41.88 6.43
CA THR A 523 9.52 42.63 7.68
C THR A 523 8.05 42.80 8.08
N VAL A 524 7.12 42.24 7.31
CA VAL A 524 5.68 42.38 7.58
C VAL A 524 5.26 41.53 8.78
N GLY A 525 4.60 42.16 9.76
CA GLY A 525 4.00 41.49 10.92
C GLY A 525 4.96 41.06 12.03
N ILE A 526 6.27 40.99 11.78
CA ILE A 526 7.25 40.38 12.69
C ILE A 526 7.42 41.06 14.06
N ASN A 527 6.93 42.30 14.21
CA ASN A 527 7.01 43.09 15.44
C ASN A 527 5.82 42.86 16.41
N GLN A 528 4.94 41.90 16.13
CA GLN A 528 3.74 41.63 16.95
C GLN A 528 4.03 40.70 18.14
N PRO A 529 3.24 40.79 19.24
CA PRO A 529 3.36 39.91 20.39
C PRO A 529 3.21 38.41 20.07
N LEU A 530 3.96 37.61 20.84
CA LEU A 530 4.04 36.15 20.79
C LEU A 530 3.99 35.54 22.21
N GLU A 531 3.47 36.28 23.19
CA GLU A 531 3.51 36.00 24.62
C GLU A 531 2.94 34.60 24.95
N ALA A 532 1.73 34.28 24.49
CA ALA A 532 1.12 32.99 24.79
C ALA A 532 1.88 31.82 24.15
N ALA A 533 2.53 32.05 23.01
CA ALA A 533 3.34 31.06 22.31
C ALA A 533 4.72 30.79 22.96
N LEU A 534 5.17 31.73 23.81
CA LEU A 534 6.47 31.69 24.49
C LEU A 534 6.37 31.21 25.96
N LEU A 535 5.16 31.09 26.52
CA LEU A 535 4.93 30.41 27.80
C LEU A 535 5.48 28.99 27.78
N GLU A 536 6.11 28.55 28.88
CA GLU A 536 6.87 27.29 28.94
C GLU A 536 6.04 26.08 28.53
N ASP A 537 4.82 25.96 29.09
CA ASP A 537 3.88 24.85 28.82
C ASP A 537 3.42 24.80 27.35
N ASN A 538 3.44 25.95 26.67
CA ASN A 538 3.04 26.08 25.27
C ASN A 538 4.19 25.87 24.29
N LYS A 539 5.47 25.97 24.72
CA LYS A 539 6.63 25.67 23.84
C LYS A 539 6.56 24.25 23.29
N GLY A 540 6.19 23.28 24.14
CA GLY A 540 5.99 21.87 23.76
C GLY A 540 4.83 21.63 22.79
N LYS A 541 3.93 22.62 22.59
CA LYS A 541 2.84 22.57 21.61
C LYS A 541 3.23 23.14 20.23
N ASN A 542 4.43 23.70 20.08
CA ASN A 542 4.90 24.32 18.83
C ASN A 542 5.80 23.38 18.03
N ARG A 543 5.42 23.04 16.79
CA ARG A 543 6.21 22.17 15.89
C ARG A 543 7.53 22.81 15.45
N TYR A 544 7.60 24.15 15.42
CA TYR A 544 8.79 24.91 15.07
C TYR A 544 8.94 26.13 15.99
N THR A 545 10.14 26.31 16.56
CA THR A 545 10.46 27.43 17.46
C THR A 545 10.40 28.81 16.78
N ASN A 546 10.48 28.85 15.45
CA ASN A 546 10.41 30.07 14.65
C ASN A 546 9.07 30.25 13.89
N VAL A 547 8.03 29.46 14.21
CA VAL A 547 6.69 29.61 13.62
C VAL A 547 5.65 29.62 14.73
N LEU A 548 5.53 30.80 15.34
CA LEU A 548 4.68 31.06 16.51
C LEU A 548 3.47 31.93 16.10
N PRO A 549 2.27 31.69 16.64
CA PRO A 549 1.08 32.48 16.33
C PRO A 549 1.13 33.85 17.03
N TYR A 550 0.77 34.93 16.31
CA TYR A 550 0.61 36.25 16.94
C TYR A 550 -0.59 36.29 17.88
N ASP A 551 -0.45 36.89 19.07
CA ASP A 551 -1.52 36.89 20.09
C ASP A 551 -2.81 37.59 19.65
N ALA A 552 -2.69 38.60 18.78
CA ALA A 552 -3.80 39.39 18.26
C ALA A 552 -4.76 38.58 17.34
N SER A 553 -4.28 37.47 16.77
CA SER A 553 -5.00 36.67 15.77
C SER A 553 -5.05 35.18 16.09
N ARG A 554 -4.41 34.72 17.18
CA ARG A 554 -4.35 33.29 17.54
C ARG A 554 -5.74 32.73 17.85
N VAL A 555 -5.96 31.48 17.47
CA VAL A 555 -7.14 30.75 17.94
C VAL A 555 -6.98 30.49 19.44
N LYS A 556 -8.07 30.63 20.18
CA LYS A 556 -8.15 30.40 21.63
C LYS A 556 -9.14 29.28 21.89
N LEU A 557 -8.73 28.28 22.65
CA LEU A 557 -9.54 27.14 23.04
C LEU A 557 -10.16 27.37 24.41
N THR A 558 -11.34 26.79 24.64
CA THR A 558 -12.09 26.96 25.89
C THR A 558 -11.35 26.27 27.03
N ALA A 559 -10.94 27.04 28.04
CA ALA A 559 -10.30 26.52 29.25
C ALA A 559 -11.25 25.55 29.98
N GLN A 560 -10.72 24.43 30.48
CA GLN A 560 -11.51 23.40 31.15
C GLN A 560 -11.38 23.52 32.68
N PRO A 561 -12.47 23.41 33.47
CA PRO A 561 -12.43 23.73 34.91
C PRO A 561 -11.54 22.81 35.77
N GLU A 562 -11.27 21.58 35.31
CA GLU A 562 -10.61 20.53 36.09
C GLU A 562 -9.18 20.23 35.60
N SER A 563 -8.57 21.12 34.81
CA SER A 563 -7.26 20.86 34.20
C SER A 563 -6.48 22.12 33.87
N ASP A 564 -5.16 22.11 34.05
CA ASP A 564 -4.22 23.18 33.67
C ASP A 564 -4.06 23.36 32.13
N ILE A 565 -5.05 22.90 31.35
CA ILE A 565 -5.07 23.00 29.89
C ILE A 565 -5.36 24.45 29.48
N LEU A 566 -4.28 25.17 29.23
CA LEU A 566 -4.26 26.53 28.67
C LEU A 566 -5.07 26.65 27.36
N ASP A 567 -5.48 27.88 27.04
CA ASP A 567 -6.28 28.26 25.86
C ASP A 567 -5.55 28.10 24.51
N TYR A 568 -4.35 27.52 24.50
CA TYR A 568 -3.38 27.66 23.43
C TYR A 568 -3.36 26.50 22.43
N ILE A 569 -3.42 26.87 21.16
CA ILE A 569 -3.05 26.05 20.00
C ILE A 569 -2.28 26.90 18.99
N ASN A 570 -1.32 26.30 18.27
CA ASN A 570 -0.57 26.99 17.21
C ASN A 570 -1.40 27.09 15.91
N ALA A 571 -2.37 28.01 15.93
CA ALA A 571 -3.20 28.40 14.79
C ALA A 571 -3.61 29.88 14.88
N ASN A 572 -3.92 30.50 13.75
CA ASN A 572 -4.39 31.89 13.66
C ASN A 572 -5.58 32.02 12.70
N TYR A 573 -6.51 32.92 12.99
CA TYR A 573 -7.55 33.33 12.05
C TYR A 573 -6.93 34.11 10.88
N MET A 574 -7.24 33.70 9.66
CA MET A 574 -6.75 34.28 8.41
C MET A 574 -7.83 35.04 7.66
N PRO A 575 -7.46 36.12 6.95
CA PRO A 575 -8.34 36.77 6.01
C PRO A 575 -8.58 35.89 4.79
N GLY A 576 -9.82 35.88 4.32
CA GLY A 576 -10.18 35.46 2.97
C GLY A 576 -10.67 36.67 2.17
N TYR A 577 -11.46 36.38 1.14
CA TYR A 577 -12.02 37.40 0.24
C TYR A 577 -13.23 38.10 0.86
N ARG A 578 -14.08 37.34 1.56
CA ARG A 578 -15.38 37.75 2.10
C ARG A 578 -15.26 38.24 3.55
N SER A 579 -14.24 37.79 4.29
CA SER A 579 -14.06 38.13 5.71
C SER A 579 -12.58 38.37 6.09
N SER A 580 -12.36 39.20 7.12
CA SER A 580 -11.06 39.34 7.80
C SER A 580 -10.65 38.09 8.59
N ASN A 581 -11.64 37.26 8.97
CA ASN A 581 -11.52 35.94 9.56
C ASN A 581 -12.41 34.98 8.74
N GLU A 582 -11.83 34.33 7.72
CA GLU A 582 -12.55 33.38 6.84
C GLU A 582 -11.95 31.97 6.92
N PHE A 583 -10.66 31.86 7.21
CA PHE A 583 -9.96 30.59 7.37
C PHE A 583 -9.25 30.52 8.73
N ILE A 584 -8.85 29.33 9.15
CA ILE A 584 -7.91 29.12 10.26
C ILE A 584 -6.64 28.48 9.70
N ALA A 585 -5.51 29.17 9.78
CA ALA A 585 -4.20 28.62 9.41
C ALA A 585 -3.56 27.97 10.64
N ALA A 586 -3.39 26.65 10.60
CA ALA A 586 -2.86 25.84 11.71
C ALA A 586 -1.57 25.11 11.32
N GLN A 587 -0.70 24.79 12.30
CA GLN A 587 0.35 23.80 12.09
C GLN A 587 -0.23 22.39 11.91
N GLY A 588 0.53 21.47 11.30
CA GLY A 588 0.19 20.05 11.35
C GLY A 588 0.35 19.52 12.78
N PRO A 589 -0.70 18.92 13.39
CA PRO A 589 -0.68 18.49 14.79
C PRO A 589 0.55 17.67 15.18
N LEU A 590 0.99 17.80 16.42
CA LEU A 590 1.96 16.93 17.09
C LEU A 590 1.20 15.85 17.89
N PRO A 591 1.81 14.71 18.28
CA PRO A 591 1.16 13.69 19.13
C PRO A 591 0.44 14.27 20.35
N ASN A 592 1.08 15.20 21.06
CA ASN A 592 0.55 15.87 22.24
C ASN A 592 -0.46 17.00 21.92
N THR A 593 -0.69 17.35 20.66
CA THR A 593 -1.66 18.38 20.24
C THR A 593 -2.77 17.85 19.32
N VAL A 594 -2.87 16.53 19.10
CA VAL A 594 -4.03 15.94 18.39
C VAL A 594 -5.35 16.19 19.13
N PRO A 595 -5.44 16.04 20.48
CA PRO A 595 -6.65 16.40 21.22
C PRO A 595 -7.01 17.90 21.13
N ASP A 596 -6.00 18.78 21.19
CA ASP A 596 -6.18 20.22 21.01
C ASP A 596 -6.70 20.56 19.61
N PHE A 597 -6.22 19.88 18.57
CA PHE A 597 -6.67 20.08 17.20
C PHE A 597 -8.14 19.68 17.01
N TRP A 598 -8.57 18.52 17.51
CA TRP A 598 -9.99 18.13 17.45
C TRP A 598 -10.89 18.99 18.33
N ARG A 599 -10.39 19.46 19.49
CA ARG A 599 -11.04 20.49 20.29
C ARG A 599 -11.24 21.78 19.49
N MET A 600 -10.22 22.23 18.73
CA MET A 600 -10.34 23.38 17.82
C MET A 600 -11.41 23.15 16.74
N VAL A 601 -11.38 22.01 16.03
CA VAL A 601 -12.39 21.66 15.00
C VAL A 601 -13.81 21.73 15.57
N TRP A 602 -14.02 21.19 16.78
CA TRP A 602 -15.34 21.21 17.43
C TRP A 602 -15.76 22.61 17.91
N GLU A 603 -14.89 23.36 18.59
CA GLU A 603 -15.22 24.69 19.12
C GLU A 603 -15.44 25.72 18.01
N GLN A 604 -14.65 25.66 16.94
CA GLN A 604 -14.75 26.54 15.76
C GLN A 604 -15.84 26.09 14.77
N LYS A 605 -16.57 25.02 15.10
CA LYS A 605 -17.67 24.40 14.32
C LYS A 605 -17.26 23.99 12.90
N THR A 606 -15.96 23.80 12.66
CA THR A 606 -15.38 23.56 11.34
C THR A 606 -16.01 22.33 10.67
N ASP A 607 -16.54 22.51 9.47
CA ASP A 607 -17.11 21.50 8.58
C ASP A 607 -16.17 21.12 7.43
N VAL A 608 -15.06 21.86 7.23
CA VAL A 608 -14.02 21.58 6.22
C VAL A 608 -12.60 21.70 6.80
N ILE A 609 -11.81 20.64 6.67
CA ILE A 609 -10.37 20.62 6.98
C ILE A 609 -9.58 20.40 5.68
N VAL A 610 -8.51 21.17 5.47
CA VAL A 610 -7.65 21.09 4.28
C VAL A 610 -6.21 20.80 4.70
N MET A 611 -5.69 19.66 4.25
CA MET A 611 -4.36 19.14 4.60
C MET A 611 -3.44 19.17 3.38
N LEU A 612 -2.43 20.05 3.41
CA LEU A 612 -1.49 20.27 2.30
C LEU A 612 -0.11 19.66 2.56
N THR A 613 -0.04 18.52 3.25
CA THR A 613 1.21 17.83 3.56
C THR A 613 0.94 16.35 3.81
N ASN A 614 1.81 15.47 3.33
CA ASN A 614 1.79 14.08 3.78
C ASN A 614 2.36 14.00 5.21
N CYS A 615 1.90 13.07 6.04
CA CYS A 615 2.35 12.95 7.44
C CYS A 615 3.89 12.84 7.57
N THR A 616 4.54 12.16 6.61
CA THR A 616 6.00 12.11 6.46
C THR A 616 6.41 12.51 5.05
N GLU A 617 7.41 13.39 4.95
CA GLU A 617 8.02 13.83 3.68
C GLU A 617 9.55 13.92 3.89
N GLY A 618 10.35 13.46 2.92
CA GLY A 618 11.81 13.46 3.05
C GLY A 618 12.35 12.64 4.23
N GLY A 619 11.57 11.66 4.72
CA GLY A 619 11.87 10.91 5.94
C GLY A 619 11.67 11.68 7.24
N ARG A 620 11.02 12.86 7.20
CA ARG A 620 10.73 13.72 8.37
C ARG A 620 9.22 13.81 8.60
N ILE A 621 8.79 13.66 9.85
CA ILE A 621 7.38 13.83 10.24
C ILE A 621 7.01 15.30 10.07
N LYS A 622 6.10 15.59 9.14
CA LYS A 622 5.56 16.92 8.85
C LYS A 622 4.27 17.20 9.62
N CYS A 623 3.46 16.18 9.81
CA CYS A 623 2.16 16.23 10.50
C CYS A 623 1.91 14.87 11.16
N GLU A 624 1.29 14.85 12.32
CA GLU A 624 0.84 13.59 12.93
C GLU A 624 -0.33 12.98 12.14
N HIS A 625 -0.54 11.66 12.24
CA HIS A 625 -1.73 11.01 11.70
C HIS A 625 -2.89 11.19 12.69
N TYR A 626 -3.62 12.30 12.55
CA TYR A 626 -4.59 12.75 13.56
C TYR A 626 -6.02 12.21 13.37
N TRP A 627 -6.28 11.39 12.36
CA TRP A 627 -7.58 10.78 12.09
C TRP A 627 -7.53 9.24 12.26
N PRO A 628 -8.68 8.53 12.26
CA PRO A 628 -8.68 7.07 12.39
C PRO A 628 -8.01 6.39 11.18
N LEU A 629 -7.31 5.28 11.42
CA LEU A 629 -6.65 4.47 10.38
C LEU A 629 -7.62 3.64 9.53
N ASP A 630 -8.84 3.41 10.04
CA ASP A 630 -9.92 2.68 9.39
C ASP A 630 -11.29 3.21 9.88
N TYR A 631 -12.37 2.46 9.66
CA TYR A 631 -13.73 2.86 10.04
C TYR A 631 -14.03 2.75 11.55
N THR A 632 -13.08 2.32 12.39
CA THR A 632 -13.23 2.22 13.84
C THR A 632 -13.21 3.61 14.50
N PRO A 633 -14.22 3.98 15.32
CA PRO A 633 -14.22 5.25 16.03
C PRO A 633 -13.01 5.41 16.94
N CYS A 634 -12.24 6.49 16.75
CA CYS A 634 -11.12 6.86 17.61
C CYS A 634 -11.46 8.11 18.43
N THR A 635 -11.00 8.17 19.68
CA THR A 635 -11.31 9.27 20.61
C THR A 635 -10.06 10.06 20.94
N TYR A 636 -10.10 11.37 20.67
CA TYR A 636 -9.00 12.31 20.88
C TYR A 636 -9.42 13.33 21.93
N GLY A 637 -8.99 13.12 23.18
CA GLY A 637 -9.53 13.84 24.33
C GLY A 637 -11.04 13.58 24.45
N ASN A 638 -11.85 14.64 24.40
CA ASN A 638 -13.31 14.53 24.55
C ASN A 638 -14.06 14.45 23.20
N ILE A 639 -13.36 14.31 22.07
CA ILE A 639 -13.98 14.21 20.73
C ILE A 639 -13.75 12.81 20.15
N THR A 640 -14.83 12.07 19.91
CA THR A 640 -14.80 10.83 19.10
C THR A 640 -14.97 11.19 17.62
N VAL A 641 -14.13 10.59 16.78
CA VAL A 641 -14.05 10.79 15.33
C VAL A 641 -14.18 9.43 14.65
N THR A 642 -15.06 9.34 13.66
CA THR A 642 -15.29 8.12 12.87
C THR A 642 -15.21 8.46 11.39
N VAL A 643 -14.49 7.69 10.59
CA VAL A 643 -14.51 7.81 9.12
C VAL A 643 -15.89 7.36 8.62
N SER A 644 -16.58 8.22 7.86
CA SER A 644 -17.83 7.86 7.16
C SER A 644 -17.63 7.63 5.67
N SER A 645 -16.61 8.25 5.06
CA SER A 645 -16.17 8.00 3.69
C SER A 645 -14.66 8.18 3.55
N GLU A 646 -14.03 7.47 2.62
CA GLU A 646 -12.69 7.79 2.10
C GLU A 646 -12.68 7.56 0.58
N THR A 647 -12.00 8.43 -0.16
CA THR A 647 -11.81 8.34 -1.61
C THR A 647 -10.39 8.78 -1.95
N ILE A 648 -9.54 7.80 -2.28
CA ILE A 648 -8.12 7.99 -2.56
C ILE A 648 -7.94 8.16 -4.07
N LEU A 649 -7.49 9.35 -4.47
CA LEU A 649 -7.13 9.68 -5.85
C LEU A 649 -5.61 9.93 -5.94
N SER A 650 -5.07 10.00 -7.15
CA SER A 650 -3.61 10.14 -7.39
C SER A 650 -3.01 11.45 -6.86
N GLU A 651 -3.81 12.52 -6.78
CA GLU A 651 -3.36 13.86 -6.37
C GLU A 651 -3.79 14.28 -4.96
N TRP A 652 -4.86 13.67 -4.46
CA TRP A 652 -5.46 13.98 -3.17
C TRP A 652 -6.29 12.82 -2.61
N THR A 653 -6.55 12.84 -1.31
CA THR A 653 -7.54 11.98 -0.67
C THR A 653 -8.66 12.84 -0.09
N LEU A 654 -9.89 12.48 -0.38
CA LEU A 654 -11.08 13.05 0.27
C LEU A 654 -11.55 12.08 1.35
N ARG A 655 -12.01 12.60 2.49
CA ARG A 655 -12.68 11.82 3.55
C ARG A 655 -13.83 12.63 4.12
N ASP A 656 -14.87 11.97 4.58
CA ASP A 656 -15.82 12.55 5.52
C ASP A 656 -15.63 11.90 6.89
N PHE A 657 -15.68 12.73 7.93
CA PHE A 657 -15.67 12.31 9.32
C PHE A 657 -17.00 12.66 9.98
N ASN A 658 -17.53 11.74 10.78
CA ASN A 658 -18.52 12.05 11.79
C ASN A 658 -17.81 12.28 13.12
N ILE A 659 -17.95 13.48 13.69
CA ILE A 659 -17.37 13.86 14.97
C ILE A 659 -18.45 14.09 16.03
N LYS A 660 -18.16 13.70 17.27
CA LYS A 660 -19.08 13.80 18.42
C LYS A 660 -18.30 14.15 19.69
N GLN A 661 -18.74 15.16 20.43
CA GLN A 661 -18.21 15.47 21.76
C GLN A 661 -18.84 14.57 22.83
N ALA A 662 -18.02 14.09 23.78
CA ALA A 662 -18.48 13.35 24.95
C ALA A 662 -19.54 14.16 25.73
N GLY A 663 -20.62 13.50 26.14
CA GLY A 663 -21.78 14.14 26.78
C GLY A 663 -22.75 14.85 25.82
N SER A 664 -22.36 15.15 24.58
CA SER A 664 -23.26 15.73 23.58
C SER A 664 -24.09 14.65 22.86
N SER A 665 -25.32 15.01 22.47
CA SER A 665 -26.13 14.26 21.50
C SER A 665 -25.82 14.64 20.05
N GLU A 666 -25.19 15.80 19.82
CA GLU A 666 -24.89 16.33 18.49
C GLU A 666 -23.77 15.53 17.81
N ILE A 667 -23.98 15.19 16.53
CA ILE A 667 -22.96 14.65 15.62
C ILE A 667 -22.80 15.65 14.48
N ARG A 668 -21.55 15.98 14.13
CA ARG A 668 -21.22 16.89 13.02
C ARG A 668 -20.44 16.15 11.93
N SER A 669 -20.75 16.46 10.67
CA SER A 669 -20.00 15.99 9.50
C SER A 669 -18.90 17.00 9.16
N VAL A 670 -17.66 16.52 9.02
CA VAL A 670 -16.48 17.31 8.64
C VAL A 670 -15.80 16.66 7.46
N SER A 671 -15.70 17.37 6.33
CA SER A 671 -15.04 16.89 5.12
C SER A 671 -13.56 17.27 5.12
N HIS A 672 -12.69 16.37 4.67
CA HIS A 672 -11.24 16.45 4.79
C HIS A 672 -10.56 16.34 3.42
N PHE A 673 -9.93 17.42 2.99
CA PHE A 673 -9.32 17.59 1.68
C PHE A 673 -7.79 17.48 1.81
N HIS A 674 -7.24 16.28 1.60
CA HIS A 674 -5.81 16.00 1.76
C HIS A 674 -5.11 16.04 0.39
N PHE A 675 -4.45 17.14 0.04
CA PHE A 675 -3.64 17.25 -1.17
C PHE A 675 -2.28 16.58 -0.98
N THR A 676 -2.13 15.37 -1.53
CA THR A 676 -0.96 14.48 -1.33
C THR A 676 0.16 14.77 -2.33
N ALA A 677 -0.15 15.38 -3.48
CA ALA A 677 0.81 15.61 -4.58
C ALA A 677 1.79 16.79 -4.39
N TRP A 678 1.76 17.54 -3.27
CA TRP A 678 2.71 18.64 -3.07
C TRP A 678 4.12 18.11 -2.75
N PRO A 679 5.16 18.44 -3.54
CA PRO A 679 6.51 17.95 -3.29
C PRO A 679 7.12 18.48 -1.98
N ASP A 680 7.96 17.66 -1.34
CA ASP A 680 8.72 17.99 -0.12
C ASP A 680 9.57 19.27 -0.28
N HIS A 681 10.04 19.56 -1.50
CA HIS A 681 10.82 20.75 -1.83
C HIS A 681 10.16 21.50 -3.00
N GLY A 682 9.93 22.81 -2.80
CA GLY A 682 9.37 23.71 -3.82
C GLY A 682 7.84 23.69 -3.92
N VAL A 683 7.36 23.66 -5.16
CA VAL A 683 5.95 23.79 -5.57
C VAL A 683 5.59 22.69 -6.58
N PRO A 684 4.30 22.40 -6.81
CA PRO A 684 3.88 21.53 -7.91
C PRO A 684 4.49 21.96 -9.26
N LYS A 685 4.77 20.99 -10.14
CA LYS A 685 5.42 21.26 -11.44
C LYS A 685 4.51 22.02 -12.42
N THR A 686 3.21 21.84 -12.29
CA THR A 686 2.17 22.55 -13.03
C THR A 686 1.12 23.04 -12.03
N THR A 687 0.42 24.10 -12.39
CA THR A 687 -0.59 24.78 -11.56
C THR A 687 -1.92 24.03 -11.56
N GLU A 688 -2.25 23.41 -12.70
CA GLU A 688 -3.46 22.65 -13.03
C GLU A 688 -4.00 21.83 -11.86
N LYS A 689 -3.14 21.06 -11.20
CA LYS A 689 -3.52 20.13 -10.13
C LYS A 689 -3.95 20.85 -8.85
N LEU A 690 -3.35 21.99 -8.52
CA LEU A 690 -3.81 22.80 -7.39
C LEU A 690 -5.05 23.62 -7.74
N ILE A 691 -5.18 24.10 -8.98
CA ILE A 691 -6.36 24.80 -9.48
C ILE A 691 -7.58 23.85 -9.51
N ALA A 692 -7.41 22.61 -9.96
CA ALA A 692 -8.47 21.58 -9.95
C ALA A 692 -8.90 21.22 -8.52
N PHE A 693 -7.94 21.00 -7.63
CA PHE A 693 -8.21 20.78 -6.20
C PHE A 693 -8.96 21.96 -5.57
N HIS A 694 -8.55 23.20 -5.88
CA HIS A 694 -9.23 24.41 -5.42
C HIS A 694 -10.66 24.51 -5.93
N LYS A 695 -10.93 24.24 -7.22
CA LYS A 695 -12.30 24.24 -7.79
C LYS A 695 -13.24 23.30 -7.03
N ILE A 696 -12.78 22.11 -6.65
CA ILE A 696 -13.55 21.14 -5.86
C ILE A 696 -13.78 21.63 -4.43
N LEU A 697 -12.73 22.16 -3.78
CA LEU A 697 -12.81 22.73 -2.43
C LEU A 697 -13.77 23.93 -2.37
N ARG A 698 -13.69 24.86 -3.33
CA ARG A 698 -14.52 26.07 -3.41
C ARG A 698 -16.00 25.73 -3.48
N ASN A 699 -16.37 24.81 -4.38
CA ASN A 699 -17.73 24.27 -4.51
C ASN A 699 -18.28 23.71 -3.18
N GLN A 700 -17.43 23.11 -2.33
CA GLN A 700 -17.83 22.61 -1.01
C GLN A 700 -17.93 23.73 0.05
N LEU A 701 -17.00 24.69 0.03
CA LEU A 701 -17.03 25.90 0.86
C LEU A 701 -18.20 26.86 0.53
N ASP A 702 -18.78 26.76 -0.67
CA ASP A 702 -19.98 27.52 -1.05
C ASP A 702 -21.29 26.77 -0.77
N ARG A 703 -21.23 25.44 -0.58
CA ARG A 703 -22.37 24.61 -0.14
C ARG A 703 -22.56 24.60 1.37
N ARG A 704 -21.47 24.63 2.14
CA ARG A 704 -21.49 24.56 3.62
C ARG A 704 -21.02 25.88 4.22
N ASN A 705 -21.84 26.45 5.09
CA ASN A 705 -21.67 27.79 5.65
C ASN A 705 -21.89 27.78 7.17
N ARG A 706 -21.30 26.79 7.88
CA ARG A 706 -21.56 26.54 9.32
C ARG A 706 -20.34 26.66 10.25
N GLY A 707 -19.12 26.69 9.72
CA GLY A 707 -17.91 26.87 10.50
C GLY A 707 -16.76 27.53 9.72
N LEU A 708 -15.63 27.77 10.40
CA LEU A 708 -14.43 28.30 9.74
C LEU A 708 -13.57 27.14 9.21
N PRO A 709 -13.26 27.08 7.90
CA PRO A 709 -12.37 26.08 7.34
C PRO A 709 -10.95 26.14 7.92
N ILE A 710 -10.44 25.00 8.38
CA ILE A 710 -9.07 24.86 8.90
C ILE A 710 -8.15 24.41 7.77
N VAL A 711 -7.14 25.21 7.43
CA VAL A 711 -6.12 24.89 6.42
C VAL A 711 -4.77 24.71 7.11
N HIS A 712 -4.13 23.55 6.92
CA HIS A 712 -2.83 23.26 7.50
C HIS A 712 -1.86 22.61 6.50
N CYS A 713 -0.59 22.63 6.87
CA CYS A 713 0.45 21.82 6.23
C CYS A 713 1.36 21.30 7.35
N SER A 714 2.68 21.42 7.21
CA SER A 714 3.59 21.14 8.32
C SER A 714 3.65 22.32 9.32
N ALA A 715 4.17 23.46 8.89
CA ALA A 715 4.28 24.67 9.72
C ALA A 715 3.01 25.54 9.72
N GLY A 716 2.06 25.28 8.81
CA GLY A 716 0.85 26.10 8.70
C GLY A 716 1.06 27.48 8.09
N VAL A 717 2.07 27.65 7.24
CA VAL A 717 2.44 28.97 6.69
C VAL A 717 2.70 28.98 5.18
N GLY A 718 3.59 28.11 4.68
CA GLY A 718 3.96 28.08 3.26
C GLY A 718 2.84 27.64 2.33
N ARG A 719 2.62 26.32 2.24
CA ARG A 719 1.56 25.74 1.40
C ARG A 719 0.17 26.23 1.81
N THR A 720 -0.06 26.34 3.13
CA THR A 720 -1.28 26.93 3.73
C THR A 720 -1.59 28.33 3.19
N GLY A 721 -0.63 29.26 3.27
CA GLY A 721 -0.80 30.60 2.71
C GLY A 721 -0.87 30.61 1.19
N THR A 722 -0.24 29.65 0.52
CA THR A 722 -0.33 29.52 -0.95
C THR A 722 -1.77 29.16 -1.37
N LEU A 723 -2.44 28.23 -0.67
CA LEU A 723 -3.84 27.93 -0.99
C LEU A 723 -4.79 29.08 -0.61
N ILE A 724 -4.63 29.68 0.59
CA ILE A 724 -5.51 30.79 1.04
C ILE A 724 -5.36 32.01 0.12
N ALA A 725 -4.14 32.34 -0.33
CA ALA A 725 -3.94 33.37 -1.35
C ALA A 725 -4.58 32.98 -2.69
N LEU A 726 -4.46 31.72 -3.14
CA LEU A 726 -5.09 31.30 -4.40
C LEU A 726 -6.62 31.43 -4.34
N ASP A 727 -7.27 31.02 -3.24
CA ASP A 727 -8.72 31.19 -3.04
C ASP A 727 -9.15 32.67 -3.01
N TYR A 728 -8.35 33.53 -2.38
CA TYR A 728 -8.56 34.97 -2.39
C TYR A 728 -8.43 35.56 -3.81
N LEU A 729 -7.34 35.25 -4.50
CA LEU A 729 -6.97 35.89 -5.78
C LEU A 729 -7.87 35.44 -6.93
N LEU A 730 -8.35 34.19 -6.91
CA LEU A 730 -9.34 33.72 -7.88
C LEU A 730 -10.69 34.45 -7.71
N GLN A 731 -11.15 34.66 -6.46
CA GLN A 731 -12.33 35.49 -6.21
C GLN A 731 -12.10 36.96 -6.57
N GLN A 732 -10.93 37.54 -6.22
CA GLN A 732 -10.59 38.92 -6.59
C GLN A 732 -10.59 39.13 -8.11
N MET A 733 -9.98 38.22 -8.87
CA MET A 733 -9.98 38.24 -10.33
C MET A 733 -11.39 38.23 -10.91
N GLU A 734 -12.30 37.44 -10.33
CA GLU A 734 -13.68 37.28 -10.84
C GLU A 734 -14.63 38.41 -10.43
N GLN A 735 -14.38 39.07 -9.30
CA GLN A 735 -15.28 40.11 -8.76
C GLN A 735 -14.77 41.55 -9.01
N GLU A 736 -13.45 41.78 -9.01
CA GLU A 736 -12.84 43.11 -9.13
C GLU A 736 -12.11 43.34 -10.47
N GLY A 737 -11.82 42.28 -11.25
CA GLY A 737 -11.06 42.39 -12.50
C GLY A 737 -9.60 42.79 -12.31
N VAL A 738 -9.05 42.59 -11.10
CA VAL A 738 -7.65 42.85 -10.73
C VAL A 738 -7.08 41.71 -9.89
N ILE A 739 -5.76 41.68 -9.74
CA ILE A 739 -5.04 40.68 -8.93
C ILE A 739 -3.99 41.39 -8.07
N ASP A 740 -4.04 41.20 -6.75
CA ASP A 740 -3.05 41.76 -5.81
C ASP A 740 -2.39 40.68 -4.92
N VAL A 741 -1.46 39.92 -5.52
CA VAL A 741 -0.69 38.87 -4.82
C VAL A 741 0.13 39.45 -3.67
N TYR A 742 0.70 40.66 -3.85
CA TYR A 742 1.44 41.36 -2.80
C TYR A 742 0.54 41.72 -1.61
N GLY A 743 -0.61 42.33 -1.89
CA GLY A 743 -1.58 42.78 -0.90
C GLY A 743 -2.11 41.64 -0.03
N ILE A 744 -2.54 40.52 -0.63
CA ILE A 744 -3.04 39.39 0.17
C ILE A 744 -1.93 38.72 1.00
N VAL A 745 -0.72 38.55 0.46
CA VAL A 745 0.38 37.95 1.24
C VAL A 745 0.84 38.89 2.35
N ARG A 746 0.85 40.20 2.13
CA ARG A 746 1.06 41.23 3.17
C ARG A 746 -0.02 41.15 4.25
N LYS A 747 -1.30 41.08 3.87
CA LYS A 747 -2.45 40.96 4.79
C LYS A 747 -2.36 39.69 5.64
N MET A 748 -2.11 38.52 5.03
CA MET A 748 -1.91 37.26 5.76
C MET A 748 -0.69 37.30 6.69
N ARG A 749 0.42 37.95 6.30
CA ARG A 749 1.61 38.11 7.17
C ARG A 749 1.38 39.04 8.36
N GLN A 750 0.33 39.87 8.35
CA GLN A 750 -0.12 40.56 9.56
C GLN A 750 -0.85 39.58 10.51
N ASN A 751 -1.55 38.57 9.99
CA ASN A 751 -2.26 37.59 10.81
C ASN A 751 -1.39 36.40 11.29
N ARG A 752 -0.35 35.95 10.57
CA ARG A 752 0.57 34.86 10.99
C ARG A 752 1.93 35.00 10.30
N PRO A 753 3.07 34.73 10.97
CA PRO A 753 4.39 34.89 10.35
C PRO A 753 4.58 33.96 9.14
N LEU A 754 5.42 34.38 8.20
CA LEU A 754 5.92 33.56 7.07
C LEU A 754 4.85 32.96 6.14
N MET A 755 3.62 33.47 6.16
CA MET A 755 2.56 33.08 5.22
C MET A 755 3.04 33.27 3.77
N VAL A 756 2.91 32.23 2.94
CA VAL A 756 3.67 32.03 1.68
C VAL A 756 5.18 32.10 1.96
N GLN A 757 5.82 30.95 2.20
CA GLN A 757 7.09 30.87 2.95
C GLN A 757 8.34 30.95 2.07
N THR A 758 8.20 30.78 0.74
CA THR A 758 9.31 30.84 -0.21
C THR A 758 8.95 31.66 -1.42
N GLU A 759 9.95 32.30 -2.03
CA GLU A 759 9.83 33.04 -3.27
C GLU A 759 9.19 32.20 -4.39
N LEU A 760 9.57 30.91 -4.49
CA LEU A 760 8.94 29.96 -5.42
C LEU A 760 7.43 29.77 -5.19
N GLN A 761 6.93 29.87 -3.95
CA GLN A 761 5.49 29.82 -3.67
C GLN A 761 4.79 31.13 -4.07
N TYR A 762 5.49 32.26 -3.97
CA TYR A 762 4.99 33.57 -4.42
C TYR A 762 4.91 33.62 -5.96
N ILE A 763 5.97 33.23 -6.66
CA ILE A 763 6.00 33.11 -8.13
C ILE A 763 4.94 32.10 -8.62
N PHE A 764 4.76 30.98 -7.91
CA PHE A 764 3.74 29.98 -8.25
C PHE A 764 2.31 30.49 -8.11
N LEU A 765 2.03 31.43 -7.18
CA LEU A 765 0.73 32.13 -7.17
C LEU A 765 0.53 32.96 -8.44
N HIS A 766 1.54 33.74 -8.82
CA HIS A 766 1.48 34.51 -10.06
C HIS A 766 1.29 33.62 -11.30
N GLN A 767 1.93 32.45 -11.35
CA GLN A 767 1.73 31.46 -12.41
C GLN A 767 0.30 30.89 -12.41
N CYS A 768 -0.24 30.48 -11.25
CA CYS A 768 -1.62 29.98 -11.16
C CYS A 768 -2.64 31.00 -11.70
N MET A 769 -2.43 32.29 -11.42
CA MET A 769 -3.29 33.35 -11.93
C MET A 769 -3.12 33.57 -13.44
N LEU A 770 -1.88 33.57 -13.96
CA LEU A 770 -1.63 33.69 -15.40
C LEU A 770 -2.26 32.54 -16.19
N ASP A 771 -2.07 31.29 -15.72
CA ASP A 771 -2.61 30.10 -16.37
C ASP A 771 -4.15 30.11 -16.36
N THR A 772 -4.77 30.62 -15.27
CA THR A 772 -6.23 30.76 -15.20
C THR A 772 -6.76 31.88 -16.11
N ILE A 773 -6.00 32.96 -16.31
CA ILE A 773 -6.33 34.00 -17.31
C ILE A 773 -6.25 33.41 -18.72
N GLN A 774 -5.22 32.63 -19.03
CA GLN A 774 -5.04 32.02 -20.35
C GLN A 774 -6.15 30.98 -20.64
N GLN A 775 -6.50 30.11 -19.68
CA GLN A 775 -7.65 29.19 -19.78
C GLN A 775 -8.99 29.90 -20.03
N LYS A 776 -9.16 31.15 -19.58
CA LYS A 776 -10.38 31.96 -19.82
C LYS A 776 -10.36 32.74 -21.14
N ARG A 777 -9.31 32.61 -21.97
CA ARG A 777 -9.18 33.27 -23.28
C ARG A 777 -9.34 32.32 -24.48
N GLU A 778 -9.22 31.01 -24.27
CA GLU A 778 -9.44 30.02 -25.33
C GLU A 778 -10.96 29.78 -25.52
N PRO A 779 -11.47 29.73 -26.77
CA PRO A 779 -12.86 29.37 -27.03
C PRO A 779 -13.20 27.93 -26.60
N GLU A 780 -14.45 27.68 -26.19
CA GLU A 780 -14.91 26.41 -25.60
C GLU A 780 -14.92 25.18 -26.54
N GLU A 781 -14.38 25.27 -27.76
CA GLU A 781 -14.42 24.22 -28.80
C GLU A 781 -13.24 23.23 -28.74
N ALA A 782 -12.94 22.66 -27.56
CA ALA A 782 -11.94 21.57 -27.43
C ALA A 782 -12.09 20.60 -26.23
N ILE A 783 -12.99 20.82 -25.26
CA ILE A 783 -12.90 20.16 -23.93
C ILE A 783 -14.08 19.19 -23.66
N TYR A 784 -14.53 18.44 -24.67
CA TYR A 784 -15.60 17.43 -24.48
C TYR A 784 -15.14 16.03 -24.09
N GLU A 785 -13.86 15.66 -24.28
CA GLU A 785 -13.37 14.32 -23.88
C GLU A 785 -12.87 14.25 -22.42
N ASN A 786 -12.10 15.25 -21.94
CA ASN A 786 -11.52 15.21 -20.59
C ASN A 786 -12.47 15.62 -19.45
N GLN A 787 -13.55 16.34 -19.74
CA GLN A 787 -14.46 16.85 -18.70
C GLN A 787 -15.52 15.82 -18.27
N GLN A 788 -15.81 14.84 -19.13
CA GLN A 788 -16.80 13.79 -18.87
C GLN A 788 -16.31 12.86 -17.74
N ASP A 789 -15.11 12.30 -17.84
CA ASP A 789 -14.58 11.32 -16.88
C ASP A 789 -14.42 11.88 -15.46
N LEU A 790 -13.88 13.11 -15.35
CA LEU A 790 -13.74 13.83 -14.08
C LEU A 790 -15.09 14.12 -13.39
N ILE A 791 -16.18 14.20 -14.16
CA ILE A 791 -17.54 14.36 -13.61
C ILE A 791 -18.12 12.99 -13.23
N TYR A 792 -17.95 11.96 -14.07
CA TYR A 792 -18.56 10.64 -13.83
C TYR A 792 -18.01 9.94 -12.57
N GLU A 793 -16.71 10.00 -12.28
CA GLU A 793 -16.16 9.44 -11.02
C GLU A 793 -16.73 10.16 -9.76
N ASN A 794 -17.00 11.46 -9.86
CA ASN A 794 -17.52 12.25 -8.74
C ASN A 794 -19.04 12.16 -8.58
N VAL A 795 -19.81 12.05 -9.67
CA VAL A 795 -21.28 11.89 -9.64
C VAL A 795 -21.67 10.56 -8.98
N SER A 796 -20.90 9.48 -9.21
CA SER A 796 -21.11 8.22 -8.49
C SER A 796 -20.86 8.33 -6.97
N ALA A 797 -19.89 9.13 -6.53
CA ALA A 797 -19.65 9.39 -5.11
C ALA A 797 -20.75 10.28 -4.47
N ILE A 798 -21.28 11.24 -5.23
CA ILE A 798 -22.36 12.14 -4.77
C ILE A 798 -23.69 11.37 -4.61
N HIS A 799 -24.08 10.51 -5.55
CA HIS A 799 -25.31 9.72 -5.38
C HIS A 799 -25.24 8.69 -4.25
N ALA A 800 -24.04 8.27 -3.84
CA ALA A 800 -23.85 7.42 -2.66
C ALA A 800 -24.15 8.13 -1.32
N THR A 801 -24.19 9.48 -1.27
CA THR A 801 -24.48 10.23 -0.04
C THR A 801 -25.95 10.63 0.16
N ASP A 802 -26.73 10.85 -0.90
CA ASP A 802 -28.19 11.09 -0.79
C ASP A 802 -28.99 9.81 -0.45
N SER A 803 -28.45 8.62 -0.73
CA SER A 803 -29.16 7.33 -0.66
C SER A 803 -29.39 6.77 0.76
N ARG A 804 -29.46 7.61 1.80
CA ARG A 804 -29.66 7.21 3.22
C ARG A 804 -30.59 8.12 4.04
N LEU A 805 -31.58 8.74 3.41
CA LEU A 805 -32.69 9.45 4.08
C LEU A 805 -34.08 9.02 3.56
N ILE A 806 -34.31 7.71 3.51
CA ILE A 806 -35.63 7.04 3.53
C ILE A 806 -35.53 5.87 4.51
#